data_AF-A0A520YYQ4-F1
#
_entry.id   AF-A0A520YYQ4-F1
#
_cell.length_a   1.000
_cell.length_b   1.000
_cell.length_c   1.000
_cell.angle_alpha   90.00
_cell.angle_beta   90.00
_cell.angle_gamma   90.00
#
_symmetry.space_group_name_H-M   'P 1'
#
loop_
_entity.id
_entity.type
_entity.pdbx_description
1 polymer ?
#
loop_
_entity_poly.entity_id
_entity_poly.type
_entity_poly.pdbx_seq_one_letter_code
_entity_poly.pdbx_strand_id
1 'polypeptide(L)'
;MWLDKVQDQFEKPIPPEDFILVAHVGPDCIEFTTFRLREREYNNKRFVIPLREEPKVEISLCGCDWATELVRRAFKTDDPMAIWQVFTNFSEIWETLAQRPWNKEKLPRVWSRGNSSDSWEYNLWEPEENLRDVIWQLKAEASQCLEGLTKKNCEHKRFVSPYNSWHELLRKGVLDSLNNHKNGKLRGVILGGSHVSFNPNFWLKEIIHTFESRGLCALITQEAKLDQIWAPPYSEDIVSEGAYIYGKRLADGEPTYLDIFPQLYTLAERRGIRDWARLLEEKHLEVEGGKPYSRPPLKKIFSLRRGTKILDAYLKKGNSTIYKKTQFHFPHAPSKDMPLDVHIRVASAGGLAQVELIPEEKEFLGDKRIFLDYNNMRDMETLPPLKLGFPLITNVQVDLKDRKILNPKFKDLCDYFLNKNINNPEYFRTVRKLRDKLREPAQFQNERGEPIIGKIISQDGKTGTPEGQKVIDTVLKKLGNDLTMLVFRGLDHEIEKVICSAATWLFGAAPPEVYNYLRKVLEKESMIYSRHVIDGAGRCFKENDDIRLFYSVAVRQIRFNIYWMCAIWRILSLREDAPDIMERSHAEKFVKKALKSMETEANQNRYASKFFQAVRMFLYVLRFRIKDTTFLSCDYSPTDKQLFDKIINCLREAQRHKKDAAELLKEIEKYMEGEGSSIINIDKGFEEFCSDDEQE
;
A
#
# COMPACT_ATOMS: atom_id res chain seq x y z
N MET A 1 14.24 -31.46 -13.25
CA MET A 1 14.54 -32.87 -12.92
C MET A 1 13.42 -33.57 -12.14
N TRP A 2 13.17 -33.29 -10.84
CA TRP A 2 12.07 -33.98 -10.11
C TRP A 2 10.73 -33.82 -10.83
N LEU A 3 10.39 -32.58 -11.22
CA LEU A 3 9.18 -32.28 -12.00
C LEU A 3 9.15 -33.06 -13.33
N ASP A 4 10.26 -33.20 -14.04
CA ASP A 4 10.33 -34.00 -15.28
C ASP A 4 9.94 -35.47 -15.05
N LYS A 5 10.26 -36.02 -13.87
CA LYS A 5 9.96 -37.41 -13.49
C LYS A 5 8.50 -37.60 -13.05
N VAL A 6 7.83 -36.56 -12.52
CA VAL A 6 6.50 -36.70 -11.89
C VAL A 6 5.40 -35.83 -12.49
N GLN A 7 5.68 -34.95 -13.45
CA GLN A 7 4.71 -33.97 -13.99
C GLN A 7 3.43 -34.60 -14.54
N ASP A 8 3.50 -35.82 -15.06
CA ASP A 8 2.35 -36.55 -15.60
C ASP A 8 1.41 -37.10 -14.51
N GLN A 9 1.86 -37.13 -13.25
CA GLN A 9 1.10 -37.62 -12.10
C GLN A 9 0.22 -36.52 -11.47
N PHE A 10 0.46 -35.24 -11.79
CA PHE A 10 -0.32 -34.12 -11.26
C PHE A 10 -1.73 -34.07 -11.84
N GLU A 11 -2.71 -33.73 -11.00
CA GLU A 11 -4.07 -33.41 -11.44
C GLU A 11 -4.11 -32.24 -12.45
N LYS A 12 -5.25 -32.15 -13.17
CA LYS A 12 -5.49 -31.13 -14.20
C LYS A 12 -6.77 -30.35 -13.86
N PRO A 13 -6.72 -29.02 -13.65
CA PRO A 13 -5.53 -28.16 -13.53
C PRO A 13 -4.84 -28.29 -12.15
N ILE A 14 -3.58 -27.86 -12.07
CA ILE A 14 -2.85 -27.78 -10.79
C ILE A 14 -3.36 -26.57 -9.99
N PRO A 15 -3.68 -26.73 -8.70
CA PRO A 15 -4.01 -25.60 -7.83
C PRO A 15 -2.86 -24.58 -7.76
N PRO A 16 -3.11 -23.26 -7.91
CA PRO A 16 -2.05 -22.25 -8.03
C PRO A 16 -1.23 -22.03 -6.75
N GLU A 17 -1.75 -22.46 -5.60
CA GLU A 17 -1.07 -22.34 -4.31
C GLU A 17 -0.24 -23.57 -3.95
N ASP A 18 -0.38 -24.67 -4.70
CA ASP A 18 0.41 -25.88 -4.49
C ASP A 18 1.89 -25.62 -4.76
N PHE A 19 2.72 -26.24 -3.94
CA PHE A 19 4.16 -25.94 -3.91
C PHE A 19 5.00 -27.16 -3.58
N ILE A 20 6.29 -27.07 -3.89
CA ILE A 20 7.32 -28.02 -3.48
C ILE A 20 8.32 -27.33 -2.54
N LEU A 21 9.00 -28.10 -1.71
CA LEU A 21 10.14 -27.66 -0.91
C LEU A 21 11.41 -28.32 -1.43
N VAL A 22 12.43 -27.52 -1.71
CA VAL A 22 13.78 -28.01 -1.99
C VAL A 22 14.65 -27.66 -0.79
N ALA A 23 15.23 -28.67 -0.15
CA ALA A 23 16.20 -28.52 0.93
C ALA A 23 17.58 -28.89 0.39
N HIS A 24 18.42 -27.88 0.16
CA HIS A 24 19.81 -28.08 -0.25
C HIS A 24 20.73 -28.02 0.98
N VAL A 25 21.54 -29.06 1.19
CA VAL A 25 22.55 -29.13 2.25
C VAL A 25 23.90 -29.47 1.64
N GLY A 26 24.70 -28.44 1.40
CA GLY A 26 26.02 -28.51 0.76
C GLY A 26 27.13 -27.87 1.58
N PRO A 27 28.38 -27.96 1.12
CA PRO A 27 29.53 -27.30 1.76
C PRO A 27 29.47 -25.78 1.65
N ASP A 28 29.02 -25.27 0.51
CA ASP A 28 28.96 -23.85 0.15
C ASP A 28 27.68 -23.16 0.63
N CYS A 29 26.56 -23.88 0.67
CA CYS A 29 25.30 -23.32 1.16
C CYS A 29 24.39 -24.36 1.84
N ILE A 30 23.51 -23.86 2.71
CA ILE A 30 22.36 -24.59 3.22
C ILE A 30 21.14 -23.72 2.94
N GLU A 31 20.22 -24.21 2.12
CA GLU A 31 19.06 -23.43 1.66
C GLU A 31 17.77 -24.26 1.73
N PHE A 32 16.68 -23.61 2.09
CA PHE A 32 15.33 -24.17 2.07
C PHE A 32 14.45 -23.25 1.23
N THR A 33 14.06 -23.73 0.07
CA THR A 33 13.38 -22.90 -0.92
C THR A 33 12.07 -23.55 -1.33
N THR A 34 10.98 -22.80 -1.20
CA THR A 34 9.68 -23.22 -1.68
C THR A 34 9.43 -22.68 -3.09
N PHE A 35 8.84 -23.52 -3.95
CA PHE A 35 8.43 -23.14 -5.29
C PHE A 35 6.96 -23.46 -5.48
N ARG A 36 6.14 -22.45 -5.75
CA ARG A 36 4.78 -22.70 -6.26
C ARG A 36 4.85 -23.28 -7.65
N LEU A 37 3.84 -24.01 -8.06
CA LEU A 37 3.83 -24.70 -9.35
C LEU A 37 2.92 -23.98 -10.35
N ARG A 38 3.34 -23.98 -11.62
CA ARG A 38 2.56 -23.44 -12.73
C ARG A 38 2.53 -24.42 -13.89
N GLU A 39 1.42 -24.39 -14.61
CA GLU A 39 1.23 -25.16 -15.84
C GLU A 39 1.56 -24.28 -17.05
N ARG A 40 2.27 -24.87 -18.02
CA ARG A 40 2.52 -24.30 -19.34
C ARG A 40 2.26 -25.36 -20.40
N GLU A 41 1.69 -24.93 -21.52
CA GLU A 41 1.57 -25.74 -22.71
C GLU A 41 2.51 -25.19 -23.78
N TYR A 42 3.29 -26.07 -24.39
CA TYR A 42 4.21 -25.73 -25.47
C TYR A 42 4.23 -26.89 -26.48
N ASN A 43 3.98 -26.61 -27.76
CA ASN A 43 3.88 -27.61 -28.83
C ASN A 43 2.97 -28.81 -28.47
N ASN A 44 1.78 -28.53 -27.91
CA ASN A 44 0.81 -29.53 -27.43
C ASN A 44 1.33 -30.46 -26.32
N LYS A 45 2.45 -30.11 -25.68
CA LYS A 45 3.01 -30.81 -24.52
C LYS A 45 2.82 -29.96 -23.27
N ARG A 46 2.36 -30.61 -22.21
CA ARG A 46 2.20 -30.02 -20.87
C ARG A 46 3.55 -29.99 -20.15
N PHE A 47 3.82 -28.89 -19.47
CA PHE A 47 4.95 -28.73 -18.57
C PHE A 47 4.46 -28.22 -17.22
N VAL A 48 4.91 -28.87 -16.15
CA VAL A 48 4.80 -28.35 -14.79
C VAL A 48 6.13 -27.70 -14.43
N ILE A 49 6.11 -26.40 -14.17
CA ILE A 49 7.32 -25.61 -13.94
C ILE A 49 7.25 -24.89 -12.59
N PRO A 50 8.42 -24.69 -11.92
CA PRO A 50 8.46 -23.99 -10.66
C PRO A 50 8.35 -22.46 -10.89
N LEU A 51 7.67 -21.79 -9.98
CA LEU A 51 7.68 -20.34 -9.82
C LEU A 51 8.69 -20.00 -8.74
N ARG A 52 9.80 -19.39 -9.14
CA ARG A 52 10.83 -18.88 -8.25
C ARG A 52 10.32 -17.61 -7.58
N GLU A 53 10.45 -17.57 -6.26
CA GLU A 53 10.17 -16.40 -5.43
C GLU A 53 11.45 -15.99 -4.70
N GLU A 54 11.52 -14.75 -4.24
CA GLU A 54 12.63 -14.33 -3.36
C GLU A 54 12.57 -15.16 -2.05
N PRO A 55 13.69 -15.77 -1.61
CA PRO A 55 13.74 -16.50 -0.35
C PRO A 55 13.32 -15.58 0.80
N LYS A 56 12.37 -16.03 1.62
CA LYS A 56 11.93 -15.28 2.81
C LYS A 56 12.70 -15.64 4.07
N VAL A 57 13.43 -16.76 4.03
CA VAL A 57 14.27 -17.26 5.11
C VAL A 57 15.71 -17.12 4.67
N GLU A 58 16.44 -16.18 5.27
CA GLU A 58 17.86 -16.01 5.00
C GLU A 58 18.66 -16.90 5.95
N ILE A 59 19.26 -17.96 5.40
CA ILE A 59 20.23 -18.78 6.14
C ILE A 59 21.60 -18.45 5.58
N SER A 60 22.42 -17.86 6.43
CA SER A 60 23.76 -17.41 6.08
C SER A 60 24.85 -18.38 6.51
N LEU A 61 24.52 -19.54 7.10
CA LEU A 61 25.45 -20.63 7.45
C LEU A 61 25.56 -21.67 6.34
N CYS A 62 26.73 -22.30 6.20
CA CYS A 62 26.98 -23.34 5.20
C CYS A 62 27.62 -24.60 5.81
N GLY A 63 27.72 -25.66 5.02
CA GLY A 63 28.34 -26.91 5.47
C GLY A 63 29.82 -26.77 5.85
N CYS A 64 30.55 -25.78 5.32
CA CYS A 64 31.92 -25.51 5.75
C CYS A 64 31.99 -24.98 7.20
N ASP A 65 31.00 -24.22 7.67
CA ASP A 65 30.95 -23.82 9.09
C ASP A 65 30.70 -25.06 9.96
N TRP A 66 29.77 -25.93 9.52
CA TRP A 66 29.46 -27.18 10.22
C TRP A 66 30.67 -28.11 10.30
N ALA A 67 31.39 -28.27 9.19
CA ALA A 67 32.61 -29.06 9.13
C ALA A 67 33.69 -28.46 10.03
N THR A 68 33.85 -27.13 10.06
CA THR A 68 34.84 -26.49 10.92
C THR A 68 34.55 -26.81 12.39
N GLU A 69 33.31 -26.67 12.83
CA GLU A 69 32.94 -26.94 14.22
C GLU A 69 33.16 -28.42 14.59
N LEU A 70 32.87 -29.33 13.67
CA LEU A 70 33.18 -30.75 13.87
C LEU A 70 34.69 -31.00 13.99
N VAL A 71 35.50 -30.35 13.17
CA VAL A 71 36.97 -30.46 13.24
C VAL A 71 37.50 -29.94 14.57
N ARG A 72 37.01 -28.78 15.04
CA ARG A 72 37.37 -28.23 16.35
C ARG A 72 37.08 -29.23 17.47
N ARG A 73 35.91 -29.89 17.42
CA ARG A 73 35.52 -30.93 18.39
C ARG A 73 36.34 -32.21 18.30
N ALA A 74 36.62 -32.71 17.10
CA ALA A 74 37.25 -34.02 16.90
C ALA A 74 38.78 -33.96 17.03
N PHE A 75 39.39 -32.86 16.58
CA PHE A 75 40.86 -32.69 16.54
C PHE A 75 41.38 -31.77 17.65
N LYS A 76 40.49 -31.08 18.39
CA LYS A 76 40.80 -30.13 19.47
C LYS A 76 41.79 -29.05 19.02
N THR A 77 41.51 -28.46 17.85
CA THR A 77 42.36 -27.44 17.23
C THR A 77 41.52 -26.30 16.67
N ASP A 78 42.04 -25.08 16.83
CA ASP A 78 41.50 -23.87 16.22
C ASP A 78 42.50 -23.29 15.18
N ASP A 79 43.59 -24.02 14.91
CA ASP A 79 44.62 -23.59 13.95
C ASP A 79 44.11 -23.69 12.49
N PRO A 80 44.11 -22.60 11.71
CA PRO A 80 43.61 -22.61 10.34
C PRO A 80 44.32 -23.60 9.41
N MET A 81 45.63 -23.83 9.60
CA MET A 81 46.38 -24.79 8.77
C MET A 81 46.01 -26.23 9.10
N ALA A 82 45.85 -26.56 10.38
CA ALA A 82 45.33 -27.84 10.82
C ALA A 82 43.91 -28.09 10.30
N ILE A 83 43.01 -27.10 10.39
CA ILE A 83 41.64 -27.21 9.85
C ILE A 83 41.68 -27.47 8.34
N TRP A 84 42.51 -26.73 7.59
CA TRP A 84 42.65 -26.92 6.15
C TRP A 84 43.18 -28.32 5.78
N GLN A 85 44.20 -28.81 6.49
CA GLN A 85 44.71 -30.17 6.29
C GLN A 85 43.64 -31.23 6.54
N VAL A 86 42.81 -31.04 7.57
CA VAL A 86 41.71 -31.95 7.88
C VAL A 86 40.66 -31.93 6.77
N PHE A 87 40.28 -30.73 6.30
CA PHE A 87 39.31 -30.57 5.21
C PHE A 87 39.70 -31.31 3.94
N THR A 88 40.99 -31.31 3.58
CA THR A 88 41.46 -31.90 2.32
C THR A 88 41.82 -33.37 2.43
N ASN A 89 42.31 -33.84 3.58
CA ASN A 89 42.90 -35.18 3.70
C ASN A 89 42.04 -36.19 4.47
N PHE A 90 41.03 -35.73 5.23
CA PHE A 90 40.23 -36.57 6.13
C PHE A 90 38.78 -36.58 5.65
N SER A 91 38.52 -37.44 4.66
CA SER A 91 37.17 -37.63 4.10
C SER A 91 36.13 -37.96 5.17
N GLU A 92 36.55 -38.59 6.26
CA GLU A 92 35.68 -39.03 7.35
C GLU A 92 34.91 -37.87 7.99
N ILE A 93 35.41 -36.63 7.95
CA ILE A 93 34.65 -35.44 8.38
C ILE A 93 33.43 -35.23 7.50
N TRP A 94 33.62 -35.17 6.18
CA TRP A 94 32.53 -34.97 5.22
C TRP A 94 31.57 -36.16 5.20
N GLU A 95 32.09 -37.39 5.29
CA GLU A 95 31.26 -38.60 5.40
C GLU A 95 30.44 -38.60 6.70
N THR A 96 30.97 -38.04 7.80
CA THR A 96 30.21 -37.89 9.06
C THR A 96 29.06 -36.89 8.88
N LEU A 97 29.31 -35.72 8.28
CA LEU A 97 28.26 -34.74 7.97
C LEU A 97 27.14 -35.35 7.11
N ALA A 98 27.52 -36.15 6.11
CA ALA A 98 26.59 -36.84 5.22
C ALA A 98 26.00 -38.14 5.80
N GLN A 99 26.35 -38.53 7.04
CA GLN A 99 25.95 -39.78 7.70
C GLN A 99 26.27 -41.05 6.89
N ARG A 100 27.37 -41.02 6.15
CA ARG A 100 27.82 -42.12 5.30
C ARG A 100 28.83 -43.01 6.03
N PRO A 101 28.95 -44.30 5.64
CA PRO A 101 29.96 -45.19 6.18
C PRO A 101 31.39 -44.67 5.92
N TRP A 102 32.27 -44.79 6.93
CA TRP A 102 33.70 -44.51 6.77
C TRP A 102 34.39 -45.70 6.10
N ASN A 103 35.45 -45.41 5.33
CA ASN A 103 36.29 -46.46 4.78
C ASN A 103 37.23 -47.00 5.86
N LYS A 104 36.82 -48.09 6.52
CA LYS A 104 37.59 -48.72 7.61
C LYS A 104 38.97 -49.22 7.19
N GLU A 105 39.19 -49.53 5.91
CA GLU A 105 40.50 -49.99 5.40
C GLU A 105 41.55 -48.86 5.37
N LYS A 106 41.09 -47.60 5.39
CA LYS A 106 41.95 -46.41 5.39
C LYS A 106 42.15 -45.81 6.78
N LEU A 107 41.64 -46.45 7.82
CA LEU A 107 41.73 -46.01 9.21
C LEU A 107 42.74 -46.85 10.02
N PRO A 108 43.47 -46.25 10.97
CA PRO A 108 43.52 -44.81 11.29
C PRO A 108 44.28 -43.98 10.24
N ARG A 109 43.94 -42.70 10.10
CA ARG A 109 44.62 -41.74 9.21
C ARG A 109 45.87 -41.17 9.87
N VAL A 110 46.95 -41.02 9.09
CA VAL A 110 48.15 -40.31 9.53
C VAL A 110 47.87 -38.80 9.52
N TRP A 111 48.14 -38.13 10.65
CA TRP A 111 48.05 -36.70 10.81
C TRP A 111 49.37 -36.13 11.31
N SER A 112 50.03 -35.31 10.47
CA SER A 112 51.26 -34.62 10.85
C SER A 112 50.91 -33.29 11.51
N ARG A 113 51.09 -33.21 12.83
CA ARG A 113 51.06 -31.93 13.54
C ARG A 113 52.45 -31.33 13.44
N GLY A 114 52.65 -30.44 12.47
CA GLY A 114 53.92 -29.72 12.39
C GLY A 114 54.12 -28.94 13.68
N ASN A 115 55.21 -29.20 14.41
CA ASN A 115 55.71 -28.23 15.37
C ASN A 115 57.22 -28.02 15.19
N SER A 116 57.61 -26.80 15.53
CA SER A 116 58.91 -26.16 15.34
C SER A 116 60.12 -27.05 15.65
N SER A 117 61.06 -27.05 14.70
CA SER A 117 62.48 -27.46 14.83
C SER A 117 62.73 -28.80 15.55
N ASP A 118 62.90 -29.83 14.73
CA ASP A 118 63.69 -31.06 14.99
C ASP A 118 62.97 -32.36 15.40
N SER A 119 61.64 -32.47 15.35
CA SER A 119 60.99 -33.80 15.26
C SER A 119 59.62 -33.78 14.56
N TRP A 120 59.41 -34.75 13.66
CA TRP A 120 58.11 -35.01 13.05
C TRP A 120 57.32 -35.95 13.97
N GLU A 121 56.38 -35.42 14.75
CA GLU A 121 55.39 -36.24 15.46
C GLU A 121 54.22 -36.57 14.53
N TYR A 122 54.11 -37.83 14.14
CA TYR A 122 52.95 -38.36 13.42
C TYR A 122 51.94 -38.89 14.43
N ASN A 123 50.72 -38.32 14.40
CA ASN A 123 49.60 -38.85 15.15
C ASN A 123 48.75 -39.73 14.23
N LEU A 124 48.16 -40.78 14.80
CA LEU A 124 47.12 -41.57 14.13
C LEU A 124 45.78 -41.04 14.62
N TRP A 125 44.90 -40.68 13.69
CA TRP A 125 43.55 -40.25 14.01
C TRP A 125 42.53 -41.26 13.48
N GLU A 126 41.63 -41.66 14.36
CA GLU A 126 40.47 -42.47 14.05
C GLU A 126 39.23 -41.78 14.63
N PRO A 127 38.13 -41.67 13.88
CA PRO A 127 36.92 -41.03 14.38
C PRO A 127 36.27 -41.85 15.52
N GLU A 128 35.84 -41.16 16.59
CA GLU A 128 35.06 -41.75 17.69
C GLU A 128 33.76 -42.37 17.14
N GLU A 129 33.32 -43.54 17.62
CA GLU A 129 32.11 -44.21 17.09
C GLU A 129 30.84 -43.34 17.16
N ASN A 130 30.72 -42.52 18.21
CA ASN A 130 29.61 -41.60 18.43
C ASN A 130 29.73 -40.27 17.66
N LEU A 131 30.81 -40.06 16.88
CA LEU A 131 31.03 -38.79 16.17
C LEU A 131 29.85 -38.43 15.27
N ARG A 132 29.21 -39.44 14.66
CA ARG A 132 28.01 -39.27 13.82
C ARG A 132 26.77 -38.82 14.58
N ASP A 133 26.67 -39.09 15.87
CA ASP A 133 25.55 -38.63 16.70
C ASP A 133 25.81 -37.21 17.21
N VAL A 134 27.06 -36.92 17.60
CA VAL A 134 27.45 -35.64 18.18
C VAL A 134 27.30 -34.48 17.19
N ILE A 135 27.46 -34.71 15.88
CA ILE A 135 27.40 -33.63 14.87
C ILE A 135 26.12 -32.79 14.94
N TRP A 136 25.02 -33.42 15.34
CA TRP A 136 23.69 -32.81 15.36
C TRP A 136 23.53 -31.86 16.55
N GLN A 137 24.30 -32.08 17.62
CA GLN A 137 24.29 -31.31 18.85
C GLN A 137 25.33 -30.19 18.85
N LEU A 138 26.23 -30.17 17.86
CA LEU A 138 27.21 -29.10 17.69
C LEU A 138 26.48 -27.78 17.47
N LYS A 139 27.01 -26.73 18.10
CA LYS A 139 26.50 -25.37 17.95
C LYS A 139 26.59 -24.94 16.48
N ALA A 140 25.54 -24.30 15.98
CA ALA A 140 25.52 -23.77 14.62
C ALA A 140 25.83 -22.29 14.64
N GLU A 141 27.06 -21.93 14.29
CA GLU A 141 27.55 -20.55 14.24
C GLU A 141 28.55 -20.35 13.10
N ALA A 142 28.81 -19.09 12.75
CA ALA A 142 29.76 -18.77 11.70
C ALA A 142 31.20 -19.10 12.15
N SER A 143 31.96 -19.74 11.27
CA SER A 143 33.34 -20.12 11.57
C SER A 143 34.26 -18.89 11.60
N GLN A 144 34.85 -18.62 12.77
CA GLN A 144 35.86 -17.57 12.94
C GLN A 144 37.08 -17.79 12.04
N CYS A 145 37.44 -19.05 11.76
CA CYS A 145 38.52 -19.40 10.86
C CYS A 145 38.20 -18.97 9.42
N LEU A 146 36.99 -19.30 8.92
CA LEU A 146 36.56 -18.90 7.58
C LEU A 146 36.40 -17.38 7.44
N GLU A 147 35.89 -16.71 8.48
CA GLU A 147 35.85 -15.25 8.53
C GLU A 147 37.27 -14.66 8.46
N GLY A 148 38.22 -15.19 9.23
CA GLY A 148 39.61 -14.76 9.23
C GLY A 148 40.27 -14.88 7.85
N LEU A 149 40.02 -15.99 7.14
CA LEU A 149 40.54 -16.23 5.79
C LEU A 149 39.94 -15.28 4.74
N THR A 150 38.68 -14.89 4.89
CA THR A 150 37.96 -14.07 3.90
C THR A 150 38.00 -12.58 4.17
N LYS A 151 38.31 -12.16 5.41
CA LYS A 151 38.27 -10.76 5.89
C LYS A 151 39.06 -9.74 5.06
N LYS A 152 40.15 -10.15 4.41
CA LYS A 152 40.97 -9.26 3.55
C LYS A 152 40.49 -9.19 2.10
N ASN A 153 39.70 -10.17 1.66
CA ASN A 153 39.33 -10.36 0.25
C ASN A 153 37.83 -10.15 0.00
N CYS A 154 37.01 -10.04 1.04
CA CYS A 154 35.57 -9.82 0.94
C CYS A 154 35.13 -8.72 1.92
N GLU A 155 34.54 -7.64 1.42
CA GLU A 155 33.97 -6.56 2.25
C GLU A 155 32.67 -6.97 2.95
N HIS A 156 32.08 -8.11 2.55
CA HIS A 156 30.82 -8.61 3.08
C HIS A 156 31.04 -9.31 4.42
N LYS A 157 30.53 -8.72 5.51
CA LYS A 157 30.51 -9.37 6.83
C LYS A 157 29.30 -10.30 6.93
N ARG A 158 29.54 -11.56 7.29
CA ARG A 158 28.48 -12.52 7.60
C ARG A 158 27.93 -12.18 8.98
N PHE A 159 26.74 -11.57 9.05
CA PHE A 159 26.03 -11.40 10.32
C PHE A 159 25.03 -12.54 10.48
N VAL A 160 25.32 -13.46 11.40
CA VAL A 160 24.48 -14.63 11.66
C VAL A 160 24.20 -14.71 13.15
N SER A 161 22.92 -14.85 13.54
CA SER A 161 22.59 -15.26 14.90
C SER A 161 22.89 -16.76 15.07
N PRO A 162 23.63 -17.17 16.12
CA PRO A 162 23.92 -18.56 16.35
C PRO A 162 22.65 -19.34 16.73
N TYR A 163 22.64 -20.63 16.43
CA TYR A 163 21.63 -21.59 16.87
C TYR A 163 22.25 -22.53 17.90
N ASN A 164 21.44 -23.11 18.79
CA ASN A 164 21.97 -24.01 19.82
C ASN A 164 22.52 -25.29 19.21
N SER A 165 22.01 -25.69 18.03
CA SER A 165 22.47 -26.88 17.33
C SER A 165 22.22 -26.83 15.81
N TRP A 166 22.97 -27.62 15.04
CA TRP A 166 22.70 -27.82 13.61
C TRP A 166 21.34 -28.49 13.35
N HIS A 167 20.91 -29.40 14.25
CA HIS A 167 19.57 -29.98 14.20
C HIS A 167 18.48 -28.89 14.30
N GLU A 168 18.63 -27.96 15.24
CA GLU A 168 17.72 -26.83 15.41
C GLU A 168 17.64 -25.96 14.14
N LEU A 169 18.80 -25.65 13.54
CA LEU A 169 18.88 -24.83 12.33
C LEU A 169 18.12 -25.47 11.17
N LEU A 170 18.40 -26.75 10.86
CA LEU A 170 17.77 -27.45 9.74
C LEU A 170 16.26 -27.56 9.94
N ARG A 171 15.84 -27.90 11.17
CA ARG A 171 14.43 -27.97 11.57
C ARG A 171 13.73 -26.64 11.36
N LYS A 172 14.31 -25.56 11.88
CA LYS A 172 13.73 -24.21 11.79
C LYS A 172 13.68 -23.72 10.35
N GLY A 173 14.72 -23.96 9.56
CA GLY A 173 14.74 -23.61 8.13
C GLY A 173 13.59 -24.24 7.33
N VAL A 174 13.29 -25.52 7.58
CA VAL A 174 12.12 -26.18 6.97
C VAL A 174 10.81 -25.56 7.46
N LEU A 175 10.62 -25.43 8.78
CA LEU A 175 9.37 -24.93 9.35
C LEU A 175 9.06 -23.49 8.88
N ASP A 176 10.06 -22.62 8.89
CA ASP A 176 9.94 -21.24 8.43
C ASP A 176 9.60 -21.20 6.93
N SER A 177 10.18 -22.09 6.13
CA SER A 177 9.88 -22.20 4.69
C SER A 177 8.45 -22.68 4.42
N LEU A 178 7.95 -23.66 5.18
CA LEU A 178 6.57 -24.16 5.02
C LEU A 178 5.51 -23.10 5.35
N ASN A 179 5.84 -22.14 6.23
CA ASN A 179 4.96 -21.02 6.58
C ASN A 179 4.76 -20.02 5.43
N ASN A 180 5.56 -20.09 4.35
CA ASN A 180 5.46 -19.18 3.21
C ASN A 180 4.16 -19.36 2.41
N HIS A 181 3.54 -20.55 2.43
CA HIS A 181 2.42 -20.91 1.56
C HIS A 181 1.25 -21.58 2.30
N LYS A 182 0.75 -20.97 3.37
CA LYS A 182 -0.25 -21.57 4.29
C LYS A 182 -1.49 -22.21 3.63
N ASN A 183 -1.90 -21.73 2.45
CA ASN A 183 -3.13 -22.15 1.79
C ASN A 183 -2.93 -23.27 0.75
N GLY A 184 -1.69 -23.57 0.37
CA GLY A 184 -1.36 -24.60 -0.64
C GLY A 184 -1.07 -25.97 -0.04
N LYS A 185 -1.17 -27.02 -0.87
CA LYS A 185 -0.72 -28.38 -0.54
C LYS A 185 0.77 -28.53 -0.87
N LEU A 186 1.52 -29.20 0.02
CA LEU A 186 2.91 -29.58 -0.22
C LEU A 186 2.94 -30.85 -1.11
N ARG A 187 3.47 -30.71 -2.33
CA ARG A 187 3.44 -31.75 -3.38
C ARG A 187 4.70 -32.60 -3.47
N GLY A 188 5.75 -32.18 -2.78
CA GLY A 188 7.02 -32.89 -2.75
C GLY A 188 8.03 -32.16 -1.89
N VAL A 189 8.90 -32.94 -1.24
CA VAL A 189 10.11 -32.44 -0.58
C VAL A 189 11.30 -33.07 -1.30
N ILE A 190 12.19 -32.25 -1.83
CA ILE A 190 13.37 -32.68 -2.57
C ILE A 190 14.59 -32.38 -1.71
N LEU A 191 15.31 -33.42 -1.30
CA LEU A 191 16.58 -33.27 -0.60
C LEU A 191 17.72 -33.30 -1.62
N GLY A 192 18.60 -32.31 -1.56
CA GLY A 192 19.76 -32.21 -2.46
C GLY A 192 21.01 -31.69 -1.76
N GLY A 193 22.17 -31.90 -2.37
CA GLY A 193 23.46 -31.50 -1.83
C GLY A 193 24.24 -32.66 -1.20
N SER A 194 25.56 -32.52 -1.14
CA SER A 194 26.47 -33.60 -0.75
C SER A 194 26.38 -33.98 0.73
N HIS A 195 25.82 -33.12 1.59
CA HIS A 195 25.70 -33.34 3.03
C HIS A 195 24.29 -33.74 3.45
N VAL A 196 23.39 -34.02 2.51
CA VAL A 196 22.12 -34.67 2.86
C VAL A 196 22.45 -36.05 3.46
N SER A 197 21.99 -36.24 4.70
CA SER A 197 22.16 -37.48 5.44
C SER A 197 21.70 -38.69 4.62
N PHE A 198 22.52 -39.75 4.58
CA PHE A 198 22.13 -41.05 4.04
C PHE A 198 20.85 -41.61 4.68
N ASN A 199 20.59 -41.26 5.95
CA ASN A 199 19.32 -41.49 6.62
C ASN A 199 18.69 -40.14 7.04
N PRO A 200 17.87 -39.51 6.20
CA PRO A 200 17.31 -38.19 6.51
C PRO A 200 16.39 -38.17 7.74
N ASN A 201 15.97 -39.35 8.24
CA ASN A 201 15.15 -39.44 9.46
C ASN A 201 15.82 -38.81 10.68
N PHE A 202 17.16 -38.74 10.74
CA PHE A 202 17.86 -38.17 11.89
C PHE A 202 17.39 -36.75 12.25
N TRP A 203 17.09 -35.93 11.24
CA TRP A 203 16.64 -34.55 11.46
C TRP A 203 15.20 -34.29 10.97
N LEU A 204 14.68 -35.13 10.06
CA LEU A 204 13.31 -34.99 9.58
C LEU A 204 12.24 -35.60 10.49
N LYS A 205 12.59 -36.60 11.32
CA LYS A 205 11.60 -37.37 12.11
C LYS A 205 10.70 -36.48 12.96
N GLU A 206 11.24 -35.42 13.55
CA GLU A 206 10.47 -34.50 14.39
C GLU A 206 9.50 -33.62 13.61
N ILE A 207 9.70 -33.42 12.31
CA ILE A 207 8.88 -32.53 11.45
C ILE A 207 8.03 -33.28 10.42
N ILE A 208 8.07 -34.62 10.43
CA ILE A 208 7.23 -35.48 9.58
C ILE A 208 5.74 -35.11 9.68
N HIS A 209 5.23 -34.96 10.91
CA HIS A 209 3.83 -34.60 11.16
C HIS A 209 3.46 -33.25 10.54
N THR A 210 4.42 -32.32 10.45
CA THR A 210 4.20 -31.03 9.79
C THR A 210 4.03 -31.23 8.29
N PHE A 211 4.84 -32.06 7.63
CA PHE A 211 4.63 -32.37 6.21
C PHE A 211 3.27 -33.04 5.94
N GLU A 212 2.86 -33.98 6.80
CA GLU A 212 1.57 -34.67 6.72
C GLU A 212 0.39 -33.71 6.84
N SER A 213 0.44 -32.79 7.81
CA SER A 213 -0.58 -31.74 7.96
C SER A 213 -0.66 -30.78 6.77
N ARG A 214 0.36 -30.77 5.91
CA ARG A 214 0.41 -29.98 4.66
C ARG A 214 0.05 -30.82 3.43
N GLY A 215 -0.41 -32.06 3.64
CA GLY A 215 -0.96 -32.95 2.62
C GLY A 215 0.06 -33.89 1.96
N LEU A 216 1.30 -33.97 2.46
CA LEU A 216 2.33 -34.88 1.96
C LEU A 216 2.21 -36.25 2.62
N CYS A 217 2.39 -37.34 1.88
CA CYS A 217 2.72 -38.63 2.47
C CYS A 217 4.23 -38.62 2.80
N ALA A 218 4.59 -38.40 4.06
CA ALA A 218 5.98 -38.18 4.50
C ALA A 218 6.87 -39.43 4.49
N LEU A 219 6.68 -40.32 3.50
CA LEU A 219 7.56 -41.43 3.21
C LEU A 219 8.80 -40.91 2.47
N ILE A 220 9.98 -41.24 3.01
CA ILE A 220 11.27 -40.96 2.35
C ILE A 220 11.54 -42.07 1.33
N THR A 221 11.77 -41.68 0.08
CA THR A 221 12.01 -42.60 -1.03
C THR A 221 13.24 -42.22 -1.83
N GLN A 222 13.88 -43.22 -2.45
CA GLN A 222 15.02 -43.03 -3.35
C GLN A 222 14.58 -42.68 -4.79
N GLU A 223 13.33 -43.01 -5.14
CA GLU A 223 12.73 -42.69 -6.44
C GLU A 223 11.89 -41.41 -6.34
N ALA A 224 11.91 -40.57 -7.38
CA ALA A 224 11.06 -39.38 -7.42
C ALA A 224 9.58 -39.77 -7.55
N LYS A 225 8.79 -39.48 -6.50
CA LYS A 225 7.34 -39.72 -6.45
C LYS A 225 6.59 -38.46 -6.03
N LEU A 226 5.40 -38.27 -6.61
CA LEU A 226 4.50 -37.18 -6.23
C LEU A 226 3.99 -37.39 -4.81
N ASP A 227 3.77 -36.29 -4.09
CA ASP A 227 3.27 -36.25 -2.72
C ASP A 227 4.14 -37.01 -1.70
N GLN A 228 5.45 -37.12 -1.96
CA GLN A 228 6.43 -37.79 -1.08
C GLN A 228 7.72 -36.98 -0.84
N ILE A 229 8.56 -37.47 0.07
CA ILE A 229 9.91 -36.96 0.31
C ILE A 229 10.88 -37.74 -0.57
N TRP A 230 11.56 -37.05 -1.48
CA TRP A 230 12.58 -37.62 -2.33
C TRP A 230 13.97 -37.33 -1.78
N ALA A 231 14.67 -38.40 -1.40
CA ALA A 231 16.06 -38.40 -0.99
C ALA A 231 16.83 -39.27 -1.98
N PRO A 232 17.39 -38.68 -3.06
CA PRO A 232 18.07 -39.44 -4.10
C PRO A 232 19.31 -40.17 -3.54
N PRO A 233 19.71 -41.30 -4.17
CA PRO A 233 20.93 -42.00 -3.80
C PRO A 233 22.15 -41.10 -3.91
N TYR A 234 23.13 -41.26 -3.03
CA TYR A 234 24.36 -40.45 -3.06
C TYR A 234 25.21 -40.63 -4.33
N SER A 235 24.95 -41.68 -5.12
CA SER A 235 25.57 -41.90 -6.43
C SER A 235 24.97 -41.05 -7.54
N GLU A 236 23.82 -40.40 -7.31
CA GLU A 236 23.17 -39.52 -8.28
C GLU A 236 23.52 -38.05 -8.01
N ASP A 237 24.06 -37.36 -9.03
CA ASP A 237 24.25 -35.91 -8.98
C ASP A 237 23.03 -35.19 -9.58
N ILE A 238 22.04 -35.00 -8.72
CA ILE A 238 20.78 -34.34 -9.07
C ILE A 238 20.92 -32.87 -9.49
N VAL A 239 22.00 -32.21 -9.06
CA VAL A 239 22.24 -30.79 -9.36
C VAL A 239 22.76 -30.68 -10.79
N SER A 240 23.75 -31.49 -11.14
CA SER A 240 24.29 -31.54 -12.51
C SER A 240 23.24 -32.00 -13.52
N GLU A 241 22.42 -33.00 -13.19
CA GLU A 241 21.32 -33.44 -14.06
C GLU A 241 20.24 -32.35 -14.21
N GLY A 242 19.89 -31.66 -13.11
CA GLY A 242 19.00 -30.50 -13.15
C GLY A 242 19.51 -29.39 -14.06
N ALA A 243 20.80 -29.07 -14.00
CA ALA A 243 21.45 -28.09 -14.86
C ALA A 243 21.43 -28.50 -16.34
N TYR A 244 21.69 -29.78 -16.65
CA TYR A 244 21.57 -30.32 -17.99
C TYR A 244 20.15 -30.16 -18.56
N ILE A 245 19.13 -30.55 -17.80
CA ILE A 245 17.73 -30.42 -18.21
C ILE A 245 17.37 -28.96 -18.47
N TYR A 246 17.77 -28.05 -17.58
CA TYR A 246 17.54 -26.61 -17.75
C TYR A 246 18.19 -26.10 -19.05
N GLY A 247 19.47 -26.41 -19.27
CA GLY A 247 20.20 -25.98 -20.46
C GLY A 247 19.60 -26.52 -21.76
N LYS A 248 19.16 -27.79 -21.76
CA LYS A 248 18.48 -28.40 -22.90
C LYS A 248 17.15 -27.70 -23.21
N ARG A 249 16.29 -27.53 -22.21
CA ARG A 249 15.01 -26.82 -22.37
C ARG A 249 15.19 -25.39 -22.88
N LEU A 250 16.21 -24.69 -22.37
CA LEU A 250 16.53 -23.34 -22.82
C LEU A 250 16.94 -23.31 -24.30
N ALA A 251 17.77 -24.25 -24.74
CA ALA A 251 18.19 -24.39 -26.14
C ALA A 251 17.02 -24.73 -27.08
N ASP A 252 16.10 -25.58 -26.62
CA ASP A 252 14.92 -26.01 -27.38
C ASP A 252 13.75 -25.00 -27.30
N GLY A 253 13.89 -23.93 -26.51
CA GLY A 253 12.84 -22.94 -26.29
C GLY A 253 11.66 -23.42 -25.42
N GLU A 254 11.80 -24.58 -24.77
CA GLU A 254 10.79 -25.18 -23.90
C GLU A 254 10.62 -24.40 -22.57
N PRO A 255 9.45 -24.51 -21.89
CA PRO A 255 9.25 -23.90 -20.58
C PRO A 255 10.22 -24.42 -19.51
N THR A 256 10.92 -23.50 -18.82
CA THR A 256 11.93 -23.83 -17.80
C THR A 256 11.40 -23.60 -16.38
N TYR A 257 11.26 -22.33 -15.99
CA TYR A 257 10.73 -21.86 -14.72
C TYR A 257 10.20 -20.44 -14.89
N LEU A 258 9.40 -19.99 -13.92
CA LEU A 258 8.92 -18.62 -13.88
C LEU A 258 9.61 -17.85 -12.76
N ASP A 259 9.78 -16.55 -12.96
CA ASP A 259 10.25 -15.61 -11.94
C ASP A 259 9.11 -14.65 -11.57
N ILE A 260 9.16 -14.10 -10.36
CA ILE A 260 8.24 -13.05 -9.92
C ILE A 260 8.94 -11.71 -9.99
N PHE A 261 8.43 -10.81 -10.82
CA PHE A 261 8.81 -9.42 -10.76
C PHE A 261 8.16 -8.74 -9.56
N PRO A 262 8.95 -8.00 -8.78
CA PRO A 262 8.41 -7.11 -7.77
C PRO A 262 7.58 -6.04 -8.50
N GLN A 263 6.42 -5.69 -7.93
CA GLN A 263 5.63 -4.57 -8.44
C GLN A 263 6.49 -3.30 -8.49
N LEU A 264 6.36 -2.52 -9.56
CA LEU A 264 7.02 -1.23 -9.69
C LEU A 264 5.96 -0.12 -9.56
N TYR A 265 6.29 0.90 -8.80
CA TYR A 265 5.45 2.08 -8.65
C TYR A 265 6.24 3.32 -9.04
N THR A 266 5.55 4.27 -9.68
CA THR A 266 6.04 5.64 -9.83
C THR A 266 5.19 6.58 -8.98
N LEU A 267 5.81 7.61 -8.42
CA LEU A 267 5.06 8.67 -7.75
C LEU A 267 4.43 9.56 -8.81
N ALA A 268 3.10 9.69 -8.79
CA ALA A 268 2.36 10.57 -9.68
C ALA A 268 1.53 11.55 -8.86
N GLU A 269 1.27 12.73 -9.42
CA GLU A 269 0.36 13.70 -8.85
C GLU A 269 -1.00 13.59 -9.54
N ARG A 270 -2.06 13.35 -8.78
CA ARG A 270 -3.44 13.35 -9.23
C ARG A 270 -4.21 14.35 -8.38
N ARG A 271 -4.72 15.41 -9.01
CA ARG A 271 -5.49 16.48 -8.34
C ARG A 271 -4.72 17.13 -7.16
N GLY A 272 -3.42 17.36 -7.34
CA GLY A 272 -2.54 17.91 -6.31
C GLY A 272 -2.12 16.92 -5.21
N ILE A 273 -2.68 15.72 -5.19
CA ILE A 273 -2.32 14.67 -4.23
C ILE A 273 -1.32 13.73 -4.89
N ARG A 274 -0.29 13.33 -4.14
CA ARG A 274 0.67 12.34 -4.61
C ARG A 274 0.17 10.93 -4.29
N ASP A 275 0.25 10.05 -5.29
CA ASP A 275 -0.10 8.65 -5.16
C ASP A 275 0.93 7.76 -5.87
N TRP A 276 1.09 6.53 -5.37
CA TRP A 276 1.96 5.53 -5.96
C TRP A 276 1.22 4.77 -7.06
N ALA A 277 1.41 5.20 -8.30
CA ALA A 277 0.81 4.56 -9.45
C ALA A 277 1.53 3.26 -9.80
N ARG A 278 0.79 2.16 -9.89
CA ARG A 278 1.29 0.84 -10.32
C ARG A 278 1.71 0.88 -11.78
N LEU A 279 2.88 0.31 -12.08
CA LEU A 279 3.43 0.21 -13.44
C LEU A 279 3.23 -1.18 -14.05
N LEU A 280 3.11 -2.23 -13.24
CA LEU A 280 2.86 -3.60 -13.71
C LEU A 280 1.44 -4.05 -13.34
N GLU A 281 0.75 -4.73 -14.24
CA GLU A 281 -0.48 -5.45 -13.91
C GLU A 281 -0.14 -6.78 -13.25
N GLU A 282 -1.05 -7.33 -12.42
CA GLU A 282 -0.81 -8.57 -11.67
C GLU A 282 -0.45 -9.75 -12.60
N LYS A 283 -1.11 -9.86 -13.75
CA LYS A 283 -0.81 -10.89 -14.77
C LYS A 283 0.59 -10.79 -15.39
N HIS A 284 1.29 -9.67 -15.19
CA HIS A 284 2.63 -9.42 -15.71
C HIS A 284 3.72 -9.52 -14.63
N LEU A 285 3.35 -9.93 -13.42
CA LEU A 285 4.31 -10.16 -12.34
C LEU A 285 4.99 -11.52 -12.47
N GLU A 286 4.31 -12.54 -13.01
CA GLU A 286 4.93 -13.85 -13.30
C GLU A 286 5.44 -13.88 -14.75
N VAL A 287 6.73 -14.12 -14.93
CA VAL A 287 7.37 -14.12 -16.26
C VAL A 287 8.28 -15.31 -16.47
N GLU A 288 8.61 -15.60 -17.73
CA GLU A 288 9.60 -16.64 -18.06
C GLU A 288 10.99 -16.26 -17.50
N GLY A 289 11.53 -17.14 -16.66
CA GLY A 289 12.84 -16.96 -16.06
C GLY A 289 13.97 -17.03 -17.09
N GLY A 290 15.04 -16.26 -16.87
CA GLY A 290 16.22 -16.25 -17.74
C GLY A 290 16.03 -15.51 -19.07
N LYS A 291 14.86 -14.89 -19.29
CA LYS A 291 14.57 -14.09 -20.50
C LYS A 291 14.25 -12.64 -20.11
N PRO A 292 14.71 -11.63 -20.88
CA PRO A 292 14.29 -10.27 -20.67
C PRO A 292 12.80 -10.12 -21.02
N TYR A 293 12.05 -9.46 -20.16
CA TYR A 293 10.64 -9.17 -20.38
C TYR A 293 10.48 -7.72 -20.81
N SER A 294 9.83 -7.51 -21.96
CA SER A 294 9.42 -6.20 -22.43
C SER A 294 7.91 -6.19 -22.59
N ARG A 295 7.24 -5.31 -21.83
CA ARG A 295 5.78 -5.16 -21.89
C ARG A 295 5.39 -4.26 -23.07
N PRO A 296 4.19 -4.44 -23.67
CA PRO A 296 3.55 -3.40 -24.43
C PRO A 296 3.45 -2.07 -23.62
N PRO A 297 3.67 -0.91 -24.25
CA PRO A 297 3.66 0.38 -23.55
C PRO A 297 2.32 0.69 -22.88
N LEU A 298 2.38 1.28 -21.68
CA LEU A 298 1.20 1.92 -21.08
C LEU A 298 1.00 3.27 -21.78
N LYS A 299 -0.08 3.37 -22.57
CA LYS A 299 -0.28 4.54 -23.42
C LYS A 299 -1.00 5.66 -22.68
N LYS A 300 -0.42 6.86 -22.69
CA LYS A 300 -1.02 8.13 -22.24
C LYS A 300 -1.69 8.09 -20.85
N ILE A 301 -1.15 7.28 -19.94
CA ILE A 301 -1.67 7.17 -18.56
C ILE A 301 -1.14 8.26 -17.63
N PHE A 302 -0.01 8.87 -17.98
CA PHE A 302 0.58 10.01 -17.27
C PHE A 302 0.70 11.19 -18.22
N SER A 303 0.89 12.38 -17.67
CA SER A 303 1.15 13.59 -18.43
C SER A 303 2.21 14.44 -17.74
N LEU A 304 3.12 15.03 -18.52
CA LEU A 304 3.97 16.10 -18.06
C LEU A 304 3.16 17.40 -18.03
N ARG A 305 3.10 18.05 -16.86
CA ARG A 305 2.30 19.27 -16.68
C ARG A 305 2.86 20.43 -17.52
N ARG A 306 1.96 21.26 -18.04
CA ARG A 306 2.28 22.54 -18.70
C ARG A 306 3.26 23.34 -17.84
N GLY A 307 4.29 23.91 -18.44
CA GLY A 307 5.26 24.77 -17.76
C GLY A 307 6.38 24.02 -17.02
N THR A 308 6.33 22.68 -16.91
CA THR A 308 7.37 21.91 -16.22
C THR A 308 8.72 21.97 -16.94
N LYS A 309 9.73 22.55 -16.28
CA LYS A 309 11.14 22.53 -16.70
C LYS A 309 12.00 21.50 -15.97
N ILE A 310 11.57 21.08 -14.78
CA ILE A 310 12.28 20.13 -13.94
C ILE A 310 11.28 19.04 -13.54
N LEU A 311 11.60 17.78 -13.86
CA LEU A 311 10.82 16.62 -13.44
C LEU A 311 11.60 15.84 -12.38
N ASP A 312 11.06 15.81 -11.16
CA ASP A 312 11.47 14.85 -10.15
C ASP A 312 10.72 13.54 -10.39
N ALA A 313 11.44 12.46 -10.67
CA ALA A 313 10.88 11.14 -10.88
C ALA A 313 11.28 10.19 -9.75
N TYR A 314 10.31 9.39 -9.29
CA TYR A 314 10.49 8.48 -8.17
C TYR A 314 10.07 7.07 -8.56
N LEU A 315 10.83 6.07 -8.14
CA LEU A 315 10.48 4.66 -8.28
C LEU A 315 10.46 3.95 -6.93
N LYS A 316 9.53 3.03 -6.76
CA LYS A 316 9.44 2.12 -5.62
C LYS A 316 9.30 0.68 -6.12
N LYS A 317 10.06 -0.24 -5.52
CA LYS A 317 10.03 -1.67 -5.83
C LYS A 317 9.32 -2.43 -4.69
N GLY A 318 8.26 -3.16 -5.03
CA GLY A 318 7.47 -3.97 -4.10
C GLY A 318 7.03 -3.21 -2.85
N ASN A 319 7.28 -3.82 -1.69
CA ASN A 319 7.00 -3.24 -0.37
C ASN A 319 8.23 -2.54 0.25
N SER A 320 9.27 -2.25 -0.54
CA SER A 320 10.46 -1.54 -0.07
C SER A 320 10.08 -0.23 0.60
N THR A 321 10.68 0.05 1.76
CA THR A 321 10.58 1.34 2.45
C THR A 321 11.50 2.39 1.84
N ILE A 322 12.49 1.96 1.04
CA ILE A 322 13.41 2.82 0.31
C ILE A 322 12.82 3.15 -1.06
N TYR A 323 12.81 4.44 -1.40
CA TYR A 323 12.41 4.97 -2.70
C TYR A 323 13.66 5.42 -3.49
N LYS A 324 13.60 5.31 -4.81
CA LYS A 324 14.64 5.78 -5.72
C LYS A 324 14.22 7.12 -6.33
N LYS A 325 15.10 8.11 -6.40
CA LYS A 325 14.86 9.42 -7.03
C LYS A 325 15.87 9.71 -8.15
N THR A 326 15.39 10.33 -9.22
CA THR A 326 16.22 11.05 -10.20
C THR A 326 15.53 12.34 -10.62
N GLN A 327 16.27 13.24 -11.26
CA GLN A 327 15.78 14.54 -11.70
C GLN A 327 16.16 14.79 -13.15
N PHE A 328 15.21 15.30 -13.94
CA PHE A 328 15.41 15.67 -15.34
C PHE A 328 15.20 17.17 -15.53
N HIS A 329 16.12 17.81 -16.26
CA HIS A 329 16.00 19.22 -16.64
C HIS A 329 15.74 19.32 -18.15
N PHE A 330 14.60 19.91 -18.51
CA PHE A 330 14.18 20.09 -19.89
C PHE A 330 14.68 21.43 -20.45
N PRO A 331 15.05 21.48 -21.74
CA PRO A 331 15.50 22.73 -22.38
C PRO A 331 14.36 23.75 -22.50
N HIS A 332 13.13 23.25 -22.67
CA HIS A 332 11.93 24.06 -22.81
C HIS A 332 10.85 23.56 -21.84
N ALA A 333 9.79 24.34 -21.69
CA ALA A 333 8.62 23.97 -20.90
C ALA A 333 7.46 23.65 -21.84
N PRO A 334 6.67 22.60 -21.58
CA PRO A 334 5.57 22.23 -22.46
C PRO A 334 4.46 23.29 -22.40
N SER A 335 3.87 23.61 -23.56
CA SER A 335 2.86 24.68 -23.70
C SER A 335 1.46 24.26 -23.25
N LYS A 336 1.21 22.95 -23.18
CA LYS A 336 0.01 22.26 -22.70
C LYS A 336 0.44 21.06 -21.86
N ASP A 337 -0.48 20.45 -21.14
CA ASP A 337 -0.22 19.15 -20.51
C ASP A 337 0.08 18.12 -21.62
N MET A 338 1.22 17.43 -21.51
CA MET A 338 1.76 16.57 -22.55
C MET A 338 1.67 15.10 -22.11
N PRO A 339 0.82 14.28 -22.75
CA PRO A 339 0.72 12.85 -22.43
C PRO A 339 2.05 12.11 -22.57
N LEU A 340 2.24 11.10 -21.72
CA LEU A 340 3.41 10.23 -21.66
C LEU A 340 3.01 8.77 -21.87
N ASP A 341 3.73 8.07 -22.74
CA ASP A 341 3.74 6.61 -22.81
C ASP A 341 4.80 6.06 -21.87
N VAL A 342 4.53 4.92 -21.22
CA VAL A 342 5.48 4.26 -20.31
C VAL A 342 5.92 2.93 -20.89
N HIS A 343 7.21 2.84 -21.15
CA HIS A 343 7.87 1.62 -21.60
C HIS A 343 8.61 0.99 -20.43
N ILE A 344 8.36 -0.30 -20.18
CA ILE A 344 8.94 -1.02 -19.06
C ILE A 344 9.69 -2.22 -19.59
N ARG A 345 10.97 -2.31 -19.23
CA ARG A 345 11.81 -3.48 -19.47
C ARG A 345 12.32 -3.98 -18.14
N VAL A 346 12.15 -5.28 -17.90
CA VAL A 346 12.61 -5.93 -16.68
C VAL A 346 13.37 -7.20 -17.04
N ALA A 347 14.51 -7.46 -16.40
CA ALA A 347 15.18 -8.76 -16.49
C ALA A 347 15.04 -9.55 -15.17
N SER A 348 14.96 -10.88 -15.29
CA SER A 348 14.84 -11.81 -14.16
C SER A 348 16.05 -11.76 -13.21
N ALA A 349 15.91 -12.34 -12.01
CA ALA A 349 16.98 -12.45 -11.01
C ALA A 349 17.57 -11.12 -10.51
N GLY A 350 16.72 -10.09 -10.36
CA GLY A 350 17.07 -8.86 -9.64
C GLY A 350 17.87 -7.82 -10.45
N GLY A 351 18.21 -8.08 -11.70
CA GLY A 351 18.91 -7.13 -12.57
C GLY A 351 17.95 -6.37 -13.48
N LEU A 352 17.98 -5.04 -13.42
CA LEU A 352 17.42 -4.11 -14.43
C LEU A 352 15.89 -3.99 -14.43
N ALA A 353 15.36 -3.09 -13.59
CA ALA A 353 14.08 -2.44 -13.85
C ALA A 353 14.36 -1.12 -14.57
N GLN A 354 14.03 -1.05 -15.86
CA GLN A 354 14.18 0.14 -16.69
C GLN A 354 12.79 0.65 -17.06
N VAL A 355 12.50 1.88 -16.65
CA VAL A 355 11.24 2.56 -17.00
C VAL A 355 11.58 3.78 -17.84
N GLU A 356 11.04 3.83 -19.06
CA GLU A 356 11.20 4.99 -19.94
C GLU A 356 9.86 5.70 -20.10
N LEU A 357 9.86 7.02 -19.87
CA LEU A 357 8.71 7.89 -20.11
C LEU A 357 8.89 8.58 -21.46
N ILE A 358 7.99 8.34 -22.40
CA ILE A 358 8.07 8.85 -23.76
C ILE A 358 6.97 9.91 -23.95
N PRO A 359 7.32 11.19 -24.12
CA PRO A 359 6.34 12.23 -24.42
C PRO A 359 5.76 12.08 -25.83
N GLU A 360 4.51 12.54 -25.98
CA GLU A 360 3.84 12.62 -27.28
C GLU A 360 4.62 13.47 -28.29
N GLU A 361 5.16 14.61 -27.85
CA GLU A 361 6.01 15.51 -28.65
C GLU A 361 7.48 15.22 -28.28
N LYS A 362 8.16 14.35 -29.02
CA LYS A 362 9.52 13.89 -28.70
C LYS A 362 10.56 14.98 -28.83
N GLU A 363 10.34 15.92 -29.74
CA GLU A 363 11.21 17.07 -30.01
C GLU A 363 11.41 17.95 -28.76
N PHE A 364 10.45 17.93 -27.82
CA PHE A 364 10.54 18.59 -26.51
C PHE A 364 11.80 18.21 -25.73
N LEU A 365 12.23 16.96 -25.85
CA LEU A 365 13.38 16.45 -25.12
C LEU A 365 14.72 16.82 -25.77
N GLY A 366 14.73 17.28 -27.03
CA GLY A 366 15.95 17.32 -27.84
C GLY A 366 16.61 15.94 -27.89
N ASP A 367 17.89 15.86 -27.53
CA ASP A 367 18.64 14.59 -27.47
C ASP A 367 18.48 13.83 -26.12
N LYS A 368 17.67 14.35 -25.19
CA LYS A 368 17.50 13.75 -23.85
C LYS A 368 16.44 12.63 -23.88
N ARG A 369 16.53 11.74 -22.90
CA ARG A 369 15.53 10.68 -22.64
C ARG A 369 15.13 10.71 -21.17
N ILE A 370 13.85 10.48 -20.88
CA ILE A 370 13.37 10.33 -19.50
C ILE A 370 13.48 8.85 -19.14
N PHE A 371 14.68 8.45 -18.73
CA PHE A 371 15.02 7.06 -18.46
C PHE A 371 15.29 6.84 -16.98
N LEU A 372 14.42 6.08 -16.34
CA LEU A 372 14.50 5.71 -14.93
C LEU A 372 15.21 4.37 -14.81
N ASP A 373 16.51 4.43 -14.56
CA ASP A 373 17.33 3.28 -14.26
C ASP A 373 17.41 3.07 -12.76
N TYR A 374 16.65 2.10 -12.25
CA TYR A 374 16.52 1.86 -10.81
C TYR A 374 17.87 1.73 -10.07
N ASN A 375 18.89 1.15 -10.73
CA ASN A 375 20.20 0.93 -10.13
C ASN A 375 21.04 2.20 -10.02
N ASN A 376 20.83 3.15 -10.93
CA ASN A 376 21.59 4.41 -10.99
C ASN A 376 20.86 5.57 -10.30
N MET A 377 19.62 5.36 -9.85
CA MET A 377 18.86 6.34 -9.09
C MET A 377 19.33 6.43 -7.63
N ARG A 378 19.19 7.61 -7.03
CA ARG A 378 19.58 7.89 -5.65
C ARG A 378 18.54 7.34 -4.65
N ASP A 379 19.01 6.69 -3.58
CA ASP A 379 18.14 6.25 -2.48
C ASP A 379 17.61 7.41 -1.63
N MET A 380 16.35 7.29 -1.22
CA MET A 380 15.60 8.24 -0.40
C MET A 380 14.68 7.47 0.57
N GLU A 381 14.72 7.85 1.84
CA GLU A 381 13.86 7.25 2.88
C GLU A 381 12.55 8.01 3.07
N THR A 382 12.52 9.29 2.71
CA THR A 382 11.36 10.15 2.89
C THR A 382 11.04 10.92 1.61
N LEU A 383 9.74 11.11 1.35
CA LEU A 383 9.27 12.00 0.30
C LEU A 383 9.32 13.45 0.79
N PRO A 384 9.59 14.43 -0.09
CA PRO A 384 9.45 15.83 0.27
C PRO A 384 8.01 16.12 0.72
N PRO A 385 7.78 17.07 1.63
CA PRO A 385 6.44 17.42 2.08
C PRO A 385 5.56 17.81 0.88
N LEU A 386 4.27 17.46 0.97
CA LEU A 386 3.29 17.87 -0.04
C LEU A 386 3.06 19.38 0.10
N LYS A 387 3.28 20.10 -0.99
CA LYS A 387 3.03 21.54 -1.09
C LYS A 387 1.79 21.74 -1.95
N LEU A 388 0.74 22.34 -1.39
CA LEU A 388 -0.56 22.50 -2.04
C LEU A 388 -0.89 23.97 -2.28
N GLY A 389 -1.47 24.26 -3.44
CA GLY A 389 -2.10 25.55 -3.72
C GLY A 389 -3.54 25.65 -3.22
N PHE A 390 -4.09 24.62 -2.60
CA PHE A 390 -5.51 24.60 -2.21
C PHE A 390 -5.77 23.60 -1.08
N PRO A 391 -6.86 23.78 -0.32
CA PRO A 391 -7.24 22.82 0.72
C PRO A 391 -7.73 21.49 0.14
N LEU A 392 -7.41 20.38 0.80
CA LEU A 392 -8.00 19.07 0.47
C LEU A 392 -9.46 19.00 0.93
N ILE A 393 -10.18 17.97 0.46
CA ILE A 393 -11.52 17.66 0.99
C ILE A 393 -11.46 17.31 2.47
N THR A 394 -12.53 17.63 3.20
CA THR A 394 -12.73 17.20 4.57
C THR A 394 -13.06 15.70 4.58
N ASN A 395 -12.20 14.90 5.21
CA ASN A 395 -12.48 13.48 5.42
C ASN A 395 -13.33 13.29 6.69
N VAL A 396 -14.66 13.18 6.53
CA VAL A 396 -15.58 13.01 7.64
C VAL A 396 -15.35 11.63 8.28
N GLN A 397 -14.77 11.63 9.48
CA GLN A 397 -14.49 10.40 10.21
C GLN A 397 -15.80 9.73 10.63
N VAL A 398 -15.89 8.41 10.47
CA VAL A 398 -17.04 7.60 10.91
C VAL A 398 -16.63 6.51 11.89
N ASP A 399 -17.50 6.19 12.84
CA ASP A 399 -17.28 5.08 13.76
C ASP A 399 -17.42 3.76 13.00
N LEU A 400 -16.31 3.05 12.76
CA LEU A 400 -16.30 1.76 12.06
C LEU A 400 -17.14 0.67 12.77
N LYS A 401 -17.56 0.90 14.01
CA LYS A 401 -18.41 0.00 14.79
C LYS A 401 -19.84 0.53 14.98
N ASP A 402 -20.15 1.71 14.42
CA ASP A 402 -21.47 2.35 14.48
C ASP A 402 -22.10 2.41 15.89
N ARG A 403 -21.30 2.60 16.95
CA ARG A 403 -21.80 2.48 18.35
C ARG A 403 -22.93 3.45 18.66
N LYS A 404 -22.93 4.64 18.03
CA LYS A 404 -23.98 5.65 18.19
C LYS A 404 -25.27 5.24 17.46
N ILE A 405 -25.18 4.71 16.24
CA ILE A 405 -26.34 4.23 15.46
C ILE A 405 -26.95 2.99 16.11
N LEU A 406 -26.09 2.07 16.57
CA LEU A 406 -26.49 0.81 17.17
C LEU A 406 -26.88 0.94 18.66
N ASN A 407 -26.75 2.15 19.22
CA ASN A 407 -27.17 2.45 20.58
C ASN A 407 -28.70 2.26 20.72
N PRO A 408 -29.18 1.57 21.78
CA PRO A 408 -30.61 1.41 22.03
C PRO A 408 -31.40 2.72 21.99
N LYS A 409 -30.90 3.80 22.59
CA LYS A 409 -31.60 5.11 22.60
C LYS A 409 -31.78 5.71 21.20
N PHE A 410 -30.80 5.50 20.31
CA PHE A 410 -30.91 6.00 18.93
C PHE A 410 -31.85 5.11 18.10
N LYS A 411 -31.79 3.79 18.30
CA LYS A 411 -32.75 2.85 17.69
C LYS A 411 -34.18 3.13 18.13
N ASP A 412 -34.41 3.32 19.43
CA ASP A 412 -35.74 3.65 19.98
C ASP A 412 -36.28 4.95 19.37
N LEU A 413 -35.43 5.96 19.16
CA LEU A 413 -35.81 7.20 18.47
C LEU A 413 -36.17 6.96 17.00
N CYS A 414 -35.40 6.12 16.30
CA CYS A 414 -35.67 5.74 14.92
C CYS A 414 -37.00 4.98 14.83
N ASP A 415 -37.21 3.96 15.67
CA ASP A 415 -38.43 3.16 15.70
C ASP A 415 -39.65 4.01 16.07
N TYR A 416 -39.49 4.92 17.03
CA TYR A 416 -40.53 5.88 17.38
C TYR A 416 -40.87 6.81 16.21
N PHE A 417 -39.87 7.30 15.46
CA PHE A 417 -40.10 8.05 14.23
C PHE A 417 -40.80 7.19 13.17
N LEU A 418 -40.35 5.95 12.94
CA LEU A 418 -40.86 5.04 11.91
C LEU A 418 -42.35 4.76 12.09
N ASN A 419 -42.83 4.68 13.33
CA ASN A 419 -44.23 4.40 13.67
C ASN A 419 -45.14 5.64 13.68
N LYS A 420 -44.63 6.86 13.43
CA LYS A 420 -45.41 8.11 13.44
C LYS A 420 -45.80 8.56 12.03
N ASN A 421 -47.08 8.87 11.85
CA ASN A 421 -47.62 9.48 10.63
C ASN A 421 -47.43 11.01 10.65
N ILE A 422 -47.29 11.63 9.48
CA ILE A 422 -47.21 13.10 9.29
C ILE A 422 -48.33 13.89 9.97
N ASN A 423 -49.53 13.31 10.11
CA ASN A 423 -50.67 13.96 10.77
C ASN A 423 -50.61 13.89 12.31
N ASN A 424 -49.62 13.20 12.89
CA ASN A 424 -49.49 13.10 14.34
C ASN A 424 -48.97 14.43 14.92
N PRO A 425 -49.59 14.99 15.97
CA PRO A 425 -49.14 16.26 16.58
C PRO A 425 -47.68 16.24 17.06
N GLU A 426 -47.14 15.06 17.40
CA GLU A 426 -45.76 14.91 17.85
C GLU A 426 -44.76 14.70 16.70
N TYR A 427 -45.23 14.56 15.46
CA TYR A 427 -44.39 14.22 14.31
C TYR A 427 -43.29 15.26 14.11
N PHE A 428 -43.65 16.56 14.06
CA PHE A 428 -42.69 17.66 13.94
C PHE A 428 -41.61 17.60 15.02
N ARG A 429 -42.02 17.43 16.29
CA ARG A 429 -41.10 17.31 17.43
C ARG A 429 -40.18 16.09 17.30
N THR A 430 -40.70 14.99 16.77
CA THR A 430 -39.95 13.74 16.57
C THR A 430 -38.89 13.89 15.49
N VAL A 431 -39.25 14.45 14.32
CA VAL A 431 -38.30 14.70 13.23
C VAL A 431 -37.25 15.72 13.64
N ARG A 432 -37.62 16.75 14.42
CA ARG A 432 -36.67 17.71 15.00
C ARG A 432 -35.64 17.03 15.89
N LYS A 433 -36.08 16.14 16.80
CA LYS A 433 -35.18 15.35 17.65
C LYS A 433 -34.26 14.44 16.83
N LEU A 434 -34.80 13.79 15.80
CA LEU A 434 -34.01 12.95 14.89
C LEU A 434 -32.93 13.78 14.20
N ARG A 435 -33.30 14.91 13.57
CA ARG A 435 -32.35 15.86 12.96
C ARG A 435 -31.23 16.24 13.92
N ASP A 436 -31.58 16.61 15.15
CA ASP A 436 -30.60 17.05 16.15
C ASP A 436 -29.61 15.91 16.47
N LYS A 437 -30.09 14.67 16.59
CA LYS A 437 -29.22 13.48 16.77
C LYS A 437 -28.34 13.16 15.56
N LEU A 438 -28.83 13.36 14.34
CA LEU A 438 -28.05 13.18 13.12
C LEU A 438 -26.93 14.23 12.99
N ARG A 439 -27.21 15.47 13.42
CA ARG A 439 -26.26 16.59 13.40
C ARG A 439 -25.13 16.46 14.43
N GLU A 440 -25.44 15.93 15.61
CA GLU A 440 -24.51 15.81 16.73
C GLU A 440 -23.22 15.05 16.35
N PRO A 441 -22.02 15.54 16.75
CA PRO A 441 -20.78 14.80 16.61
C PRO A 441 -20.84 13.41 17.28
N ALA A 442 -19.99 12.50 16.83
CA ALA A 442 -19.75 11.20 17.43
C ALA A 442 -18.32 11.13 17.94
N GLN A 443 -18.11 10.68 19.18
CA GLN A 443 -16.78 10.44 19.74
C GLN A 443 -16.48 8.94 19.72
N PHE A 444 -15.35 8.57 19.13
CA PHE A 444 -14.91 7.17 19.02
C PHE A 444 -13.38 7.10 18.93
N GLN A 445 -12.84 5.89 18.90
CA GLN A 445 -11.39 5.67 18.78
C GLN A 445 -11.03 5.32 17.35
N ASN A 446 -9.90 5.85 16.85
CA ASN A 446 -9.34 5.41 15.57
C ASN A 446 -8.68 4.01 15.70
N GLU A 447 -8.14 3.48 14.60
CA GLU A 447 -7.47 2.17 14.58
C GLU A 447 -6.28 2.07 15.54
N ARG A 448 -5.69 3.20 15.94
CA ARG A 448 -4.56 3.30 16.87
C ARG A 448 -5.02 3.48 18.33
N GLY A 449 -6.33 3.51 18.58
CA GLY A 449 -6.92 3.70 19.91
C GLY A 449 -7.01 5.16 20.36
N GLU A 450 -6.68 6.13 19.51
CA GLU A 450 -6.72 7.56 19.85
C GLU A 450 -8.15 8.10 19.75
N PRO A 451 -8.59 8.98 20.67
CA PRO A 451 -9.90 9.58 20.63
C PRO A 451 -10.02 10.55 19.44
N ILE A 452 -11.06 10.36 18.63
CA ILE A 452 -11.41 11.18 17.48
C ILE A 452 -12.88 11.61 17.54
N ILE A 453 -13.15 12.79 17.00
CA ILE A 453 -14.50 13.34 16.82
C ILE A 453 -14.85 13.19 15.34
N GLY A 454 -16.01 12.63 15.04
CA GLY A 454 -16.51 12.42 13.69
C GLY A 454 -18.04 12.51 13.61
N LYS A 455 -18.62 11.85 12.61
CA LYS A 455 -20.07 11.74 12.41
C LYS A 455 -20.50 10.28 12.38
N ILE A 456 -21.81 10.05 12.43
CA ILE A 456 -22.39 8.71 12.27
C ILE A 456 -22.38 8.23 10.82
N ILE A 457 -22.21 9.14 9.86
CA ILE A 457 -22.24 8.85 8.43
C ILE A 457 -21.21 9.71 7.70
N SER A 458 -20.57 9.15 6.68
CA SER A 458 -19.56 9.84 5.89
C SER A 458 -20.18 10.90 4.98
N GLN A 459 -19.35 11.76 4.39
CA GLN A 459 -19.78 12.74 3.39
C GLN A 459 -20.51 12.13 2.18
N ASP A 460 -20.23 10.85 1.88
CA ASP A 460 -20.81 10.09 0.77
C ASP A 460 -22.01 9.23 1.20
N GLY A 461 -22.40 9.30 2.47
CA GLY A 461 -23.58 8.60 2.96
C GLY A 461 -23.33 7.14 3.39
N LYS A 462 -22.10 6.81 3.83
CA LYS A 462 -21.74 5.46 4.30
C LYS A 462 -21.56 5.41 5.82
N THR A 463 -22.07 4.35 6.45
CA THR A 463 -21.84 4.02 7.87
C THR A 463 -20.67 3.04 8.02
N GLY A 464 -20.26 2.74 9.25
CA GLY A 464 -19.16 1.81 9.54
C GLY A 464 -19.50 0.32 9.33
N THR A 465 -20.77 -0.05 9.46
CA THR A 465 -21.25 -1.43 9.43
C THR A 465 -22.48 -1.59 8.51
N PRO A 466 -22.68 -2.79 7.90
CA PRO A 466 -23.89 -3.10 7.13
C PRO A 466 -25.18 -2.96 7.96
N GLU A 467 -25.15 -3.30 9.24
CA GLU A 467 -26.29 -3.19 10.15
C GLU A 467 -26.65 -1.73 10.41
N GLY A 468 -25.66 -0.86 10.65
CA GLY A 468 -25.85 0.57 10.78
C GLY A 468 -26.43 1.18 9.51
N GLN A 469 -25.95 0.75 8.34
CA GLN A 469 -26.43 1.23 7.05
C GLN A 469 -27.93 0.93 6.89
N LYS A 470 -28.36 -0.29 7.25
CA LYS A 470 -29.77 -0.70 7.17
C LYS A 470 -30.70 0.17 8.02
N VAL A 471 -30.27 0.57 9.22
CA VAL A 471 -31.04 1.48 10.09
C VAL A 471 -31.22 2.83 9.41
N ILE A 472 -30.13 3.40 8.89
CA ILE A 472 -30.15 4.70 8.21
C ILE A 472 -31.00 4.67 6.93
N ASP A 473 -30.86 3.63 6.11
CA ASP A 473 -31.63 3.46 4.88
C ASP A 473 -33.15 3.41 5.15
N THR A 474 -33.56 2.79 6.27
CA THR A 474 -34.96 2.73 6.69
C THR A 474 -35.50 4.11 7.07
N VAL A 475 -34.72 4.87 7.84
CA VAL A 475 -35.05 6.26 8.21
C VAL A 475 -35.14 7.16 6.98
N LEU A 476 -34.17 7.04 6.05
CA LEU A 476 -34.13 7.79 4.79
C LEU A 476 -35.37 7.54 3.94
N LYS A 477 -35.73 6.28 3.75
CA LYS A 477 -36.92 5.88 2.99
C LYS A 477 -38.19 6.53 3.55
N LYS A 478 -38.33 6.56 4.88
CA LYS A 478 -39.47 7.22 5.52
C LYS A 478 -39.45 8.74 5.31
N LEU A 479 -38.32 9.40 5.52
CA LEU A 479 -38.19 10.86 5.31
C LEU A 479 -38.56 11.26 3.87
N GLY A 480 -38.12 10.49 2.86
CA GLY A 480 -38.46 10.74 1.46
C GLY A 480 -39.95 10.53 1.16
N ASN A 481 -40.55 9.45 1.66
CA ASN A 481 -41.98 9.18 1.51
C ASN A 481 -42.84 10.27 2.17
N ASP A 482 -42.48 10.66 3.39
CA ASP A 482 -43.23 11.68 4.15
C ASP A 482 -43.14 13.05 3.45
N LEU A 483 -41.96 13.43 2.93
CA LEU A 483 -41.82 14.66 2.14
C LEU A 483 -42.71 14.63 0.89
N THR A 484 -42.70 13.51 0.15
CA THR A 484 -43.52 13.36 -1.06
C THR A 484 -45.00 13.54 -0.76
N MET A 485 -45.49 12.96 0.34
CA MET A 485 -46.87 13.13 0.77
C MET A 485 -47.21 14.59 1.11
N LEU A 486 -46.31 15.31 1.80
CA LEU A 486 -46.53 16.71 2.16
C LEU A 486 -46.57 17.62 0.93
N VAL A 487 -45.59 17.48 0.03
CA VAL A 487 -45.50 18.27 -1.20
C VAL A 487 -46.70 18.01 -2.11
N PHE A 488 -47.14 16.75 -2.26
CA PHE A 488 -48.31 16.42 -3.08
C PHE A 488 -49.60 17.01 -2.53
N ARG A 489 -49.75 17.06 -1.21
CA ARG A 489 -50.98 17.54 -0.55
C ARG A 489 -50.96 19.05 -0.24
N GLY A 490 -49.85 19.74 -0.51
CA GLY A 490 -49.67 21.16 -0.16
C GLY A 490 -49.76 21.42 1.35
N LEU A 491 -49.27 20.47 2.16
CA LEU A 491 -49.37 20.52 3.62
C LEU A 491 -48.17 21.23 4.26
N ASP A 492 -48.42 21.85 5.42
CA ASP A 492 -47.52 22.48 6.40
C ASP A 492 -46.03 22.64 6.00
N HIS A 493 -45.65 23.88 5.69
CA HIS A 493 -44.28 24.28 5.35
C HIS A 493 -43.26 24.08 6.48
N GLU A 494 -43.65 24.04 7.75
CA GLU A 494 -42.69 23.82 8.85
C GLU A 494 -42.28 22.34 8.95
N ILE A 495 -43.20 21.42 8.67
CA ILE A 495 -42.89 19.99 8.64
C ILE A 495 -41.97 19.67 7.44
N GLU A 496 -42.25 20.27 6.29
CA GLU A 496 -41.40 20.19 5.10
C GLU A 496 -39.95 20.63 5.39
N LYS A 497 -39.79 21.79 6.04
CA LYS A 497 -38.49 22.33 6.46
C LYS A 497 -37.71 21.37 7.34
N VAL A 498 -38.36 20.81 8.38
CA VAL A 498 -37.67 19.94 9.34
C VAL A 498 -37.30 18.59 8.73
N ILE A 499 -38.13 18.02 7.84
CA ILE A 499 -37.80 16.80 7.09
C ILE A 499 -36.58 17.03 6.18
N CYS A 500 -36.59 18.11 5.39
CA CYS A 500 -35.45 18.44 4.53
C CYS A 500 -34.17 18.63 5.34
N SER A 501 -34.27 19.32 6.48
CA SER A 501 -33.13 19.51 7.38
C SER A 501 -32.60 18.19 7.94
N ALA A 502 -33.47 17.29 8.42
CA ALA A 502 -33.10 15.98 8.93
C ALA A 502 -32.42 15.12 7.86
N ALA A 503 -33.03 15.03 6.67
CA ALA A 503 -32.53 14.21 5.58
C ALA A 503 -31.18 14.69 5.03
N THR A 504 -30.96 16.01 4.96
CA THR A 504 -29.71 16.57 4.41
C THR A 504 -28.52 16.44 5.37
N TRP A 505 -28.74 16.19 6.66
CA TRP A 505 -27.66 15.81 7.59
C TRP A 505 -27.10 14.40 7.36
N LEU A 506 -27.70 13.63 6.45
CA LEU A 506 -27.17 12.35 5.96
C LEU A 506 -26.33 12.51 4.67
N PHE A 507 -25.99 13.75 4.31
CA PHE A 507 -25.11 14.12 3.20
C PHE A 507 -25.48 13.42 1.88
N GLY A 508 -24.54 12.68 1.27
CA GLY A 508 -24.72 12.01 -0.01
C GLY A 508 -25.75 10.87 -0.02
N ALA A 509 -26.26 10.45 1.15
CA ALA A 509 -27.36 9.49 1.29
C ALA A 509 -28.75 10.13 1.34
N ALA A 510 -28.88 11.46 1.26
CA ALA A 510 -30.20 12.10 1.27
C ALA A 510 -31.14 11.48 0.22
N PRO A 511 -32.45 11.29 0.54
CA PRO A 511 -33.37 10.61 -0.36
C PRO A 511 -33.55 11.37 -1.68
N PRO A 512 -33.79 10.66 -2.81
CA PRO A 512 -34.09 11.28 -4.10
C PRO A 512 -35.19 12.32 -4.07
N GLU A 513 -36.22 12.08 -3.27
CA GLU A 513 -37.35 12.97 -3.08
C GLU A 513 -36.90 14.33 -2.53
N VAL A 514 -35.92 14.33 -1.61
CA VAL A 514 -35.41 15.54 -0.96
C VAL A 514 -34.57 16.36 -1.92
N TYR A 515 -33.55 15.79 -2.56
CA TYR A 515 -32.73 16.60 -3.46
C TYR A 515 -33.48 16.99 -4.74
N ASN A 516 -34.45 16.21 -5.23
CA ASN A 516 -35.33 16.63 -6.32
C ASN A 516 -36.24 17.79 -5.92
N TYR A 517 -36.73 17.81 -4.67
CA TYR A 517 -37.45 18.96 -4.13
C TYR A 517 -36.55 20.21 -4.12
N LEU A 518 -35.33 20.11 -3.56
CA LEU A 518 -34.37 21.21 -3.51
C LEU A 518 -34.01 21.72 -4.92
N ARG A 519 -33.80 20.81 -5.88
CA ARG A 519 -33.57 21.13 -7.30
C ARG A 519 -34.71 21.96 -7.88
N LYS A 520 -35.96 21.50 -7.72
CA LYS A 520 -37.16 22.19 -8.22
C LYS A 520 -37.30 23.59 -7.63
N VAL A 521 -36.98 23.78 -6.35
CA VAL A 521 -37.00 25.12 -5.72
C VAL A 521 -35.94 26.02 -6.35
N LEU A 522 -34.70 25.53 -6.50
CA LEU A 522 -33.60 26.28 -7.11
C LEU A 522 -33.85 26.62 -8.60
N GLU A 523 -34.57 25.78 -9.33
CA GLU A 523 -34.92 26.02 -10.74
C GLU A 523 -36.01 27.08 -10.91
N LYS A 524 -36.99 27.12 -10.00
CA LYS A 524 -38.18 27.97 -10.12
C LYS A 524 -37.97 29.38 -9.59
N GLU A 525 -37.28 29.52 -8.48
CA GLU A 525 -37.16 30.79 -7.77
C GLU A 525 -35.96 31.61 -8.25
N SER A 526 -36.22 32.84 -8.70
CA SER A 526 -35.14 33.75 -9.12
C SER A 526 -34.29 34.26 -7.95
N MET A 527 -34.86 34.32 -6.74
CA MET A 527 -34.20 34.79 -5.52
C MET A 527 -34.48 33.80 -4.38
N ILE A 528 -33.42 33.18 -3.86
CA ILE A 528 -33.53 32.16 -2.81
C ILE A 528 -33.09 32.78 -1.48
N TYR A 529 -34.03 32.90 -0.55
CA TYR A 529 -33.76 33.34 0.82
C TYR A 529 -33.83 32.18 1.83
N SER A 530 -34.39 31.06 1.40
CA SER A 530 -34.72 29.95 2.28
C SER A 530 -33.47 29.20 2.76
N ARG A 531 -33.15 29.34 4.06
CA ARG A 531 -32.01 28.69 4.71
C ARG A 531 -31.98 27.18 4.47
N HIS A 532 -33.10 26.49 4.71
CA HIS A 532 -33.15 25.03 4.60
C HIS A 532 -32.88 24.53 3.17
N VAL A 533 -33.19 25.34 2.15
CA VAL A 533 -32.92 25.01 0.76
C VAL A 533 -31.42 25.17 0.46
N ILE A 534 -30.85 26.31 0.84
CA ILE A 534 -29.43 26.61 0.58
C ILE A 534 -28.52 25.65 1.36
N ASP A 535 -28.74 25.52 2.68
CA ASP A 535 -27.96 24.61 3.53
C ASP A 535 -28.17 23.15 3.12
N GLY A 536 -29.41 22.78 2.77
CA GLY A 536 -29.76 21.43 2.34
C GLY A 536 -28.99 21.04 1.09
N ALA A 537 -29.05 21.87 0.05
CA ALA A 537 -28.33 21.65 -1.21
C ALA A 537 -26.81 21.58 -0.97
N GLY A 538 -26.28 22.48 -0.13
CA GLY A 538 -24.86 22.51 0.25
C GLY A 538 -24.37 21.25 0.96
N ARG A 539 -25.25 20.49 1.63
CA ARG A 539 -24.91 19.24 2.34
C ARG A 539 -25.09 18.00 1.47
N CYS A 540 -26.14 17.94 0.64
CA CYS A 540 -26.54 16.69 -0.02
C CYS A 540 -26.24 16.61 -1.52
N PHE A 541 -26.11 17.73 -2.24
CA PHE A 541 -25.84 17.68 -3.68
C PHE A 541 -24.50 16.98 -3.94
N LYS A 542 -24.53 15.97 -4.82
CA LYS A 542 -23.35 15.17 -5.19
C LYS A 542 -23.23 14.97 -6.69
N GLU A 543 -24.35 14.96 -7.42
CA GLU A 543 -24.37 14.78 -8.86
C GLU A 543 -23.89 16.06 -9.57
N ASN A 544 -23.22 15.87 -10.71
CA ASN A 544 -22.60 16.98 -11.44
C ASN A 544 -23.61 18.05 -11.85
N ASP A 545 -24.81 17.65 -12.25
CA ASP A 545 -25.87 18.57 -12.70
C ASP A 545 -26.45 19.39 -11.54
N ASP A 546 -26.61 18.79 -10.36
CA ASP A 546 -27.10 19.47 -9.16
C ASP A 546 -26.12 20.54 -8.67
N ILE A 547 -24.82 20.20 -8.65
CA ILE A 547 -23.77 21.14 -8.29
C ILE A 547 -23.68 22.27 -9.33
N ARG A 548 -23.81 21.96 -10.62
CA ARG A 548 -23.83 22.96 -11.71
C ARG A 548 -24.99 23.93 -11.56
N LEU A 549 -26.19 23.41 -11.31
CA LEU A 549 -27.38 24.22 -11.02
C LEU A 549 -27.11 25.13 -9.81
N PHE A 550 -26.63 24.56 -8.71
CA PHE A 550 -26.37 25.29 -7.48
C PHE A 550 -25.39 26.47 -7.70
N TYR A 551 -24.26 26.26 -8.39
CA TYR A 551 -23.33 27.34 -8.70
C TYR A 551 -23.98 28.43 -9.57
N SER A 552 -24.73 28.02 -10.60
CA SER A 552 -25.41 28.94 -11.51
C SER A 552 -26.43 29.83 -10.78
N VAL A 553 -27.14 29.27 -9.81
CA VAL A 553 -28.10 30.03 -8.97
C VAL A 553 -27.35 30.93 -8.00
N ALA A 554 -26.31 30.44 -7.31
CA ALA A 554 -25.54 31.18 -6.31
C ALA A 554 -24.92 32.47 -6.86
N VAL A 555 -24.41 32.42 -8.10
CA VAL A 555 -23.79 33.60 -8.73
C VAL A 555 -24.79 34.67 -9.15
N ARG A 556 -26.06 34.31 -9.37
CA ARG A 556 -27.15 35.22 -9.74
C ARG A 556 -27.78 35.91 -8.54
N GLN A 557 -27.56 35.39 -7.32
CA GLN A 557 -28.15 35.98 -6.12
C GLN A 557 -27.62 37.39 -5.85
N ILE A 558 -28.54 38.36 -5.79
CA ILE A 558 -28.24 39.76 -5.45
C ILE A 558 -27.86 39.86 -3.96
N ARG A 559 -28.64 39.21 -3.08
CA ARG A 559 -28.32 39.11 -1.65
C ARG A 559 -27.54 37.84 -1.38
N PHE A 560 -26.28 37.98 -1.00
CA PHE A 560 -25.40 36.87 -0.70
C PHE A 560 -25.17 36.79 0.81
N ASN A 561 -25.98 35.98 1.48
CA ASN A 561 -25.97 35.83 2.94
C ASN A 561 -24.98 34.75 3.41
N ILE A 562 -24.92 34.54 4.72
CA ILE A 562 -24.04 33.55 5.35
C ILE A 562 -24.30 32.12 4.87
N TYR A 563 -25.55 31.76 4.59
CA TYR A 563 -25.92 30.40 4.18
C TYR A 563 -25.35 30.03 2.81
N TRP A 564 -25.30 30.98 1.87
CA TRP A 564 -24.64 30.75 0.58
C TRP A 564 -23.15 30.49 0.74
N MET A 565 -22.48 31.26 1.60
CA MET A 565 -21.06 31.05 1.90
C MET A 565 -20.84 29.66 2.51
N CYS A 566 -21.69 29.28 3.47
CA CYS A 566 -21.70 27.96 4.08
C CYS A 566 -21.85 26.82 3.07
N ALA A 567 -22.87 26.91 2.22
CA ALA A 567 -23.19 25.86 1.27
C ALA A 567 -22.11 25.71 0.18
N ILE A 568 -21.52 26.81 -0.31
CA ILE A 568 -20.44 26.75 -1.31
C ILE A 568 -19.21 26.07 -0.74
N TRP A 569 -18.74 26.50 0.44
CA TRP A 569 -17.54 25.88 1.01
C TRP A 569 -17.80 24.43 1.41
N ARG A 570 -19.02 24.06 1.85
CA ARG A 570 -19.39 22.66 2.13
C ARG A 570 -19.34 21.79 0.88
N ILE A 571 -19.93 22.23 -0.25
CA ILE A 571 -19.83 21.47 -1.51
C ILE A 571 -18.36 21.27 -1.88
N LEU A 572 -17.56 22.33 -1.79
CA LEU A 572 -16.13 22.28 -2.10
C LEU A 572 -15.31 21.53 -1.05
N SER A 573 -15.78 21.33 0.18
CA SER A 573 -15.05 20.55 1.18
C SER A 573 -15.49 19.09 1.18
N LEU A 574 -16.70 18.78 0.73
CA LEU A 574 -17.29 17.44 0.81
C LEU A 574 -17.30 16.69 -0.52
N ARG A 575 -17.13 17.37 -1.66
CA ARG A 575 -17.20 16.76 -3.00
C ARG A 575 -15.88 16.89 -3.72
N GLU A 576 -15.30 15.76 -4.08
CA GLU A 576 -14.03 15.70 -4.77
C GLU A 576 -14.15 16.42 -6.13
N ASP A 577 -15.19 16.14 -6.93
CA ASP A 577 -15.40 16.65 -8.30
C ASP A 577 -15.99 18.07 -8.41
N ALA A 578 -16.39 18.68 -7.29
CA ALA A 578 -17.01 20.02 -7.29
C ALA A 578 -16.21 21.11 -8.07
N PRO A 579 -14.88 21.18 -7.97
CA PRO A 579 -14.09 22.16 -8.72
C PRO A 579 -14.16 21.99 -10.24
N ASP A 580 -14.31 20.77 -10.74
CA ASP A 580 -14.34 20.47 -12.18
C ASP A 580 -15.63 20.99 -12.84
N ILE A 581 -16.71 21.01 -12.07
CA ILE A 581 -18.04 21.49 -12.48
C ILE A 581 -18.10 23.02 -12.48
N MET A 582 -17.30 23.68 -11.62
CA MET A 582 -17.25 25.13 -11.52
C MET A 582 -16.68 25.75 -12.80
N GLU A 583 -17.22 26.90 -13.19
CA GLU A 583 -16.65 27.74 -14.26
C GLU A 583 -15.74 28.80 -13.66
N ARG A 584 -14.75 29.28 -14.41
CA ARG A 584 -13.85 30.35 -13.94
C ARG A 584 -14.63 31.60 -13.52
N SER A 585 -15.68 31.94 -14.27
CA SER A 585 -16.59 33.06 -13.95
C SER A 585 -17.31 32.88 -12.60
N HIS A 586 -17.61 31.64 -12.21
CA HIS A 586 -18.22 31.32 -10.91
C HIS A 586 -17.20 31.52 -9.78
N ALA A 587 -15.99 30.95 -9.93
CA ALA A 587 -14.92 31.06 -8.96
C ALA A 587 -14.57 32.52 -8.66
N GLU A 588 -14.38 33.34 -9.70
CA GLU A 588 -14.09 34.78 -9.58
C GLU A 588 -15.21 35.54 -8.85
N LYS A 589 -16.49 35.23 -9.14
CA LYS A 589 -17.63 35.83 -8.45
C LYS A 589 -17.69 35.45 -6.98
N PHE A 590 -17.42 34.18 -6.63
CA PHE A 590 -17.40 33.73 -5.24
C PHE A 590 -16.27 34.40 -4.47
N VAL A 591 -15.08 34.51 -5.06
CA VAL A 591 -13.96 35.24 -4.47
C VAL A 591 -14.31 36.71 -4.20
N LYS A 592 -14.89 37.41 -5.18
CA LYS A 592 -15.34 38.81 -5.00
C LYS A 592 -16.41 38.94 -3.91
N LYS A 593 -17.35 37.99 -3.84
CA LYS A 593 -18.39 37.96 -2.80
C LYS A 593 -17.81 37.68 -1.40
N ALA A 594 -16.84 36.77 -1.29
CA ALA A 594 -16.11 36.53 -0.04
C ALA A 594 -15.42 37.81 0.43
N LEU A 595 -14.60 38.41 -0.44
CA LEU A 595 -13.84 39.61 -0.12
C LEU A 595 -14.76 40.75 0.31
N LYS A 596 -15.82 41.04 -0.44
CA LYS A 596 -16.80 42.06 -0.08
C LYS A 596 -17.41 41.82 1.30
N SER A 597 -17.74 40.56 1.63
CA SER A 597 -18.27 40.22 2.96
C SER A 597 -17.22 40.42 4.04
N MET A 598 -15.97 40.03 3.80
CA MET A 598 -14.86 40.23 4.74
C MET A 598 -14.59 41.72 4.99
N GLU A 599 -14.49 42.54 3.94
CA GLU A 599 -14.30 43.99 4.04
C GLU A 599 -15.46 44.66 4.79
N THR A 600 -16.71 44.26 4.51
CA THR A 600 -17.89 44.82 5.18
C THR A 600 -17.86 44.54 6.69
N GLU A 601 -17.59 43.30 7.07
CA GLU A 601 -17.53 42.91 8.48
C GLU A 601 -16.31 43.54 9.18
N ALA A 602 -15.15 43.62 8.51
CA ALA A 602 -13.94 44.25 9.04
C ALA A 602 -14.14 45.76 9.27
N ASN A 603 -14.76 46.49 8.33
CA ASN A 603 -15.07 47.91 8.48
C ASN A 603 -16.03 48.19 9.65
N GLN A 604 -16.83 47.20 10.05
CA GLN A 604 -17.75 47.27 11.19
C GLN A 604 -17.13 46.70 12.48
N ASN A 605 -15.86 46.27 12.46
CA ASN A 605 -15.19 45.55 13.55
C ASN A 605 -15.94 44.29 14.03
N ARG A 606 -16.62 43.59 13.11
CA ARG A 606 -17.45 42.39 13.38
C ARG A 606 -16.73 41.10 12.97
N TYR A 607 -15.83 40.63 13.81
CA TYR A 607 -15.09 39.38 13.56
C TYR A 607 -15.81 38.15 14.14
N ALA A 608 -16.99 37.84 13.58
CA ALA A 608 -17.88 36.76 14.03
C ALA A 608 -18.15 35.72 12.92
N SER A 609 -19.20 34.90 13.07
CA SER A 609 -19.49 33.76 12.18
C SER A 609 -19.47 34.14 10.69
N LYS A 610 -20.16 35.22 10.30
CA LYS A 610 -20.23 35.66 8.89
C LYS A 610 -18.86 35.98 8.28
N PHE A 611 -17.96 36.63 9.02
CA PHE A 611 -16.59 36.90 8.55
C PHE A 611 -15.85 35.59 8.30
N PHE A 612 -15.90 34.65 9.25
CA PHE A 612 -15.20 33.37 9.11
C PHE A 612 -15.82 32.44 8.05
N GLN A 613 -17.13 32.48 7.81
CA GLN A 613 -17.73 31.76 6.67
C GLN A 613 -17.27 32.33 5.33
N ALA A 614 -17.05 33.64 5.23
CA ALA A 614 -16.48 34.26 4.03
C ALA A 614 -15.03 33.81 3.80
N VAL A 615 -14.21 33.79 4.85
CA VAL A 615 -12.83 33.26 4.82
C VAL A 615 -12.80 31.81 4.35
N ARG A 616 -13.67 30.94 4.90
CA ARG A 616 -13.77 29.53 4.50
C ARG A 616 -14.19 29.36 3.05
N MET A 617 -15.17 30.15 2.60
CA MET A 617 -15.58 30.13 1.20
C MET A 617 -14.41 30.51 0.29
N PHE A 618 -13.67 31.57 0.62
CA PHE A 618 -12.46 31.93 -0.12
C PHE A 618 -11.45 30.77 -0.15
N LEU A 619 -11.13 30.21 1.02
CA LEU A 619 -10.17 29.11 1.16
C LEU A 619 -10.55 27.91 0.28
N TYR A 620 -11.79 27.44 0.34
CA TYR A 620 -12.22 26.28 -0.44
C TYR A 620 -12.44 26.58 -1.93
N VAL A 621 -12.71 27.84 -2.32
CA VAL A 621 -12.73 28.24 -3.73
C VAL A 621 -11.34 28.13 -4.37
N LEU A 622 -10.26 28.18 -3.59
CA LEU A 622 -8.91 27.87 -4.12
C LEU A 622 -8.81 26.46 -4.69
N ARG A 623 -9.68 25.51 -4.32
CA ARG A 623 -9.75 24.18 -4.97
C ARG A 623 -10.04 24.26 -6.46
N PHE A 624 -10.53 25.38 -6.99
CA PHE A 624 -10.61 25.60 -8.43
C PHE A 624 -9.24 25.47 -9.14
N ARG A 625 -8.13 25.62 -8.41
CA ARG A 625 -6.77 25.32 -8.88
C ARG A 625 -6.55 23.85 -9.28
N ILE A 626 -7.42 22.92 -8.87
CA ILE A 626 -7.45 21.54 -9.38
C ILE A 626 -7.75 21.52 -10.88
N LYS A 627 -8.71 22.35 -11.32
CA LYS A 627 -9.12 22.49 -12.71
C LYS A 627 -8.23 23.47 -13.47
N ASP A 628 -7.91 24.61 -12.86
CA ASP A 628 -7.11 25.67 -13.46
C ASP A 628 -6.04 26.18 -12.51
N THR A 629 -4.84 25.63 -12.64
CA THR A 629 -3.72 25.89 -11.74
C THR A 629 -3.22 27.35 -11.77
N THR A 630 -3.65 28.15 -12.74
CA THR A 630 -3.32 29.58 -12.82
C THR A 630 -4.23 30.47 -11.97
N PHE A 631 -5.37 29.94 -11.51
CA PHE A 631 -6.36 30.69 -10.76
C PHE A 631 -5.80 31.28 -9.47
N LEU A 632 -5.88 32.61 -9.31
CA LEU A 632 -5.35 33.33 -8.17
C LEU A 632 -3.84 33.11 -7.92
N SER A 633 -3.06 32.76 -8.94
CA SER A 633 -1.62 32.57 -8.79
C SER A 633 -0.86 33.89 -8.95
N CYS A 634 -0.05 34.23 -7.94
CA CYS A 634 0.72 35.47 -7.89
C CYS A 634 1.77 35.57 -9.00
N ASP A 635 2.16 34.45 -9.60
CA ASP A 635 3.20 34.39 -10.64
C ASP A 635 2.68 34.80 -12.03
N TYR A 636 1.36 34.74 -12.25
CA TYR A 636 0.76 34.91 -13.58
C TYR A 636 -0.13 36.17 -13.72
N SER A 637 -0.66 36.72 -12.62
CA SER A 637 -1.62 37.84 -12.68
C SER A 637 -1.39 38.84 -11.54
N PRO A 638 -0.95 40.08 -11.82
CA PRO A 638 -0.86 41.14 -10.82
C PRO A 638 -2.21 41.49 -10.18
N THR A 639 -3.30 41.38 -10.94
CA THR A 639 -4.67 41.62 -10.44
C THR A 639 -5.10 40.56 -9.44
N ASP A 640 -4.75 39.30 -9.68
CA ASP A 640 -5.03 38.19 -8.77
C ASP A 640 -4.26 38.35 -7.47
N LYS A 641 -2.98 38.75 -7.56
CA LYS A 641 -2.14 39.07 -6.39
C LYS A 641 -2.76 40.17 -5.54
N GLN A 642 -3.19 41.27 -6.15
CA GLN A 642 -3.87 42.36 -5.43
C GLN A 642 -5.14 41.90 -4.73
N LEU A 643 -5.92 41.00 -5.34
CA LEU A 643 -7.12 40.46 -4.70
C LEU A 643 -6.75 39.62 -3.48
N PHE A 644 -5.75 38.76 -3.62
CA PHE A 644 -5.24 37.92 -2.52
C PHE A 644 -4.71 38.79 -1.36
N ASP A 645 -3.95 39.83 -1.67
CA ASP A 645 -3.41 40.79 -0.69
C ASP A 645 -4.53 41.47 0.12
N LYS A 646 -5.67 41.80 -0.51
CA LYS A 646 -6.83 42.35 0.21
C LYS A 646 -7.43 41.36 1.21
N ILE A 647 -7.55 40.08 0.84
CA ILE A 647 -8.01 39.01 1.75
C ILE A 647 -7.06 38.91 2.95
N ILE A 648 -5.75 38.89 2.69
CA ILE A 648 -4.70 38.83 3.71
C ILE A 648 -4.80 40.03 4.67
N ASN A 649 -5.00 41.23 4.15
CA ASN A 649 -5.14 42.43 4.98
C ASN A 649 -6.38 42.36 5.89
N CYS A 650 -7.54 41.89 5.39
CA CYS A 650 -8.71 41.67 6.24
C CYS A 650 -8.43 40.68 7.38
N LEU A 651 -7.68 39.60 7.12
CA LEU A 651 -7.29 38.61 8.14
C LEU A 651 -6.28 39.16 9.15
N ARG A 652 -5.32 39.98 8.70
CA ARG A 652 -4.35 40.66 9.57
C ARG A 652 -5.01 41.63 10.54
N GLU A 653 -6.09 42.29 10.14
CA GLU A 653 -6.88 43.10 11.06
C GLU A 653 -7.67 42.20 12.03
N ALA A 654 -8.31 41.14 11.53
CA ALA A 654 -9.06 40.20 12.37
C ALA A 654 -8.19 39.51 13.45
N GLN A 655 -6.93 39.18 13.16
CA GLN A 655 -6.03 38.52 14.11
C GLN A 655 -5.75 39.35 15.37
N ARG A 656 -5.88 40.69 15.28
CA ARG A 656 -5.74 41.58 16.44
C ARG A 656 -6.86 41.38 17.46
N HIS A 657 -7.98 40.80 17.03
CA HIS A 657 -9.20 40.62 17.84
C HIS A 657 -9.54 39.15 18.11
N LYS A 658 -9.11 38.22 17.24
CA LYS A 658 -9.46 36.78 17.32
C LYS A 658 -8.23 35.92 17.08
N LYS A 659 -7.91 35.04 18.04
CA LYS A 659 -6.78 34.10 17.96
C LYS A 659 -6.86 33.19 16.72
N ASP A 660 -8.06 32.70 16.41
CA ASP A 660 -8.29 31.78 15.28
C ASP A 660 -7.95 32.40 13.91
N ALA A 661 -8.00 33.73 13.79
CA ALA A 661 -7.62 34.41 12.55
C ALA A 661 -6.11 34.36 12.28
N ALA A 662 -5.26 34.21 13.31
CA ALA A 662 -3.82 34.08 13.14
C ALA A 662 -3.44 32.73 12.49
N GLU A 663 -4.09 31.64 12.90
CA GLU A 663 -3.86 30.32 12.32
C GLU A 663 -4.36 30.25 10.86
N LEU A 664 -5.54 30.82 10.60
CA LEU A 664 -6.11 30.94 9.26
C LEU A 664 -5.23 31.78 8.32
N LEU A 665 -4.73 32.91 8.82
CA LEU A 665 -3.83 33.78 8.05
C LEU A 665 -2.59 33.01 7.61
N LYS A 666 -1.94 32.31 8.54
CA LYS A 666 -0.72 31.53 8.25
C LYS A 666 -0.96 30.46 7.20
N GLU A 667 -2.08 29.74 7.27
CA GLU A 667 -2.40 28.72 6.26
C GLU A 667 -2.76 29.36 4.90
N ILE A 668 -3.51 30.46 4.87
CA ILE A 668 -3.87 31.14 3.63
C ILE A 668 -2.64 31.75 2.94
N GLU A 669 -1.68 32.30 3.69
CA GLU A 669 -0.38 32.76 3.15
C GLU A 669 0.39 31.60 2.50
N LYS A 670 0.44 30.41 3.12
CA LYS A 670 1.04 29.23 2.49
C LYS A 670 0.34 28.83 1.19
N TYR A 671 -1.00 28.82 1.17
CA TYR A 671 -1.74 28.51 -0.06
C TYR A 671 -1.51 29.55 -1.16
N MET A 672 -1.27 30.81 -0.81
CA MET A 672 -0.90 31.86 -1.77
C MET A 672 0.37 31.48 -2.54
N GLU A 673 1.37 30.99 -1.82
CA GLU A 673 2.69 30.60 -2.34
C GLU A 673 2.74 29.17 -2.90
N GLY A 674 1.61 28.43 -2.85
CA GLY A 674 1.55 27.03 -3.26
C GLY A 674 2.21 26.07 -2.26
N GLU A 675 2.50 26.52 -1.04
CA GLU A 675 3.17 25.78 0.03
C GLU A 675 2.21 25.28 1.12
N GLY A 676 0.91 25.27 0.85
CA GLY A 676 -0.12 24.81 1.78
C GLY A 676 0.07 23.36 2.19
N SER A 677 -0.39 23.01 3.39
CA SER A 677 -0.30 21.66 3.93
C SER A 677 -1.61 20.89 3.80
N SER A 678 -1.57 19.56 3.91
CA SER A 678 -2.79 18.73 3.92
C SER A 678 -3.59 18.85 5.23
N ILE A 679 -2.98 19.39 6.30
CA ILE A 679 -3.60 19.48 7.62
C ILE A 679 -4.09 20.89 7.82
N ILE A 680 -5.38 21.06 7.61
CA ILE A 680 -6.07 22.27 8.00
C ILE A 680 -6.58 22.04 9.42
N ASN A 681 -5.82 22.46 10.43
CA ASN A 681 -6.17 22.30 11.85
C ASN A 681 -7.43 23.10 12.28
N ILE A 682 -8.13 23.71 11.33
CA ILE A 682 -9.36 24.46 11.57
C ILE A 682 -10.43 23.53 12.17
N ASP A 683 -10.50 22.23 11.87
CA ASP A 683 -11.67 21.42 12.25
C ASP A 683 -11.74 21.00 13.75
N LYS A 684 -10.72 21.27 14.57
CA LYS A 684 -10.72 20.85 16.00
C LYS A 684 -11.63 21.67 16.92
N GLY A 685 -12.18 22.80 16.46
CA GLY A 685 -13.05 23.67 17.29
C GLY A 685 -14.17 24.38 16.53
N PHE A 686 -14.43 24.01 15.27
CA PHE A 686 -15.14 24.90 14.34
C PHE A 686 -16.49 24.37 13.85
N GLU A 687 -16.91 23.17 14.28
CA GLU A 687 -18.32 22.77 14.23
C GLU A 687 -19.18 23.59 15.21
N GLU A 688 -18.59 24.14 16.28
CA GLU A 688 -19.28 25.02 17.25
C GLU A 688 -19.74 26.35 16.65
N PHE A 689 -19.10 26.84 15.57
CA PHE A 689 -19.55 28.06 14.86
C PHE A 689 -20.57 27.78 13.74
N CYS A 690 -20.88 26.51 13.48
CA CYS A 690 -22.12 26.08 12.85
C CYS A 690 -23.15 25.69 13.92
N SER A 691 -23.11 26.33 15.09
CA SER A 691 -24.32 26.46 15.88
C SER A 691 -25.36 27.14 14.98
N ASP A 692 -26.33 26.35 14.51
CA ASP A 692 -27.62 26.88 14.08
C ASP A 692 -28.38 27.49 15.29
N ASP A 693 -27.67 27.91 16.34
CA ASP A 693 -28.20 28.63 17.49
C ASP A 693 -28.21 30.11 17.11
N GLU A 694 -29.25 30.50 16.39
CA GLU A 694 -29.84 31.80 16.60
C GLU A 694 -31.11 31.55 17.41
N GLN A 695 -31.12 32.14 18.61
CA GLN A 695 -32.33 32.51 19.31
C GLN A 695 -33.28 33.15 18.30
N GLU A 696 -34.52 32.68 18.25
CA GLU A 696 -35.65 33.47 17.75
C GLU A 696 -35.73 34.82 18.46
#